data_AF-A0A9X1Y9G7-F1
#
_entry.id   AF-A0A9X1Y9G7-F1
#
_cell.length_a   1.000
_cell.length_b   1.000
_cell.length_c   1.000
_cell.angle_alpha   90.00
_cell.angle_beta   90.00
_cell.angle_gamma   90.00
#
_symmetry.space_group_name_H-M   'P 1'
#
loop_
_entity.id
_entity.type
_entity.pdbx_description
1 polymer ?
#
loop_
_entity_poly.entity_id
_entity_poly.type
_entity_poly.pdbx_seq_one_letter_code
_entity_poly.pdbx_strand_id
1 'polypeptide(L)'
;MVKETFQTAYEARAKSMLNRARNLMGEPGDAAADQRLRDLLTGQARPRDAAEAAKAANVRRLLDDQRAYLAKAGVELGERRGYFPRIFDAERIMADSEAFAQDAAALYRKMGLNAADARRAAEDWLDRLAGVGRGAGEYGHTPTGNFTKGRQLPPEADAMLRRWMVTDPREALRTYFDRSSRMAEYTRRFGRSGEKVEELFSAMRRQGVEPADIALLRSYFEAATGTMRSTLPGPAQVVTGWVQTIGTLSLLPRAVLSSMLEGMTVGSRTGNPLRGLEALVDTVNALRGGARTAEARRVAELLGVTTDAVNDTMAANVAGLADSRLQQRLVAGMFQRTGLHAITEAQRIAAARIGQVWVRQLADEVATGAGTTASATRLLAELGMTPEDATRLAAWLKRHDGTPPTTALLGDEPEAVAWRTATRRFVNEAVQNPEAVDKPALAGHAAGRLAYGITSFMFAFTRNVLLRSLKQAGEGLTGGGYTLADRARLLGPLVGGITLAAAQYGFAAVRDGLFSPERRERETWVNTLSNLDRTGLFGTLSPVLNAATGARYDRSLLGFVAGPYVGHLAENLAAVSTGLLPAPLGRNSDGTNSAEHRAVRGFHAAVLAPAVSAAASLLPAGRALGAVYGVGMMAGTSRGAGRALADSVAGPLRPPSRVRYDEEDDE
;
A
#
# COMPACT_ATOMS: atom_id res chain seq x y z
N MET A 1 -4.26 -19.63 18.85
CA MET A 1 -3.42 -18.46 18.50
C MET A 1 -3.84 -17.95 17.13
N VAL A 2 -4.08 -16.65 16.94
CA VAL A 2 -4.50 -16.09 15.65
C VAL A 2 -3.32 -16.15 14.67
N LYS A 3 -3.42 -17.04 13.67
CA LYS A 3 -2.33 -17.34 12.71
C LYS A 3 -2.09 -16.25 11.67
N GLU A 4 -2.85 -15.14 11.63
CA GLU A 4 -2.65 -13.95 10.75
C GLU A 4 -3.77 -12.89 10.94
N THR A 5 -3.50 -11.61 10.62
CA THR A 5 -4.51 -10.53 10.62
C THR A 5 -5.59 -10.76 9.55
N PHE A 6 -6.73 -10.08 9.65
CA PHE A 6 -7.79 -10.13 8.63
C PHE A 6 -7.25 -9.74 7.25
N GLN A 7 -6.49 -8.64 7.19
CA GLN A 7 -5.94 -8.14 5.94
C GLN A 7 -4.93 -9.09 5.31
N THR A 8 -3.95 -9.54 6.10
CA THR A 8 -2.95 -10.50 5.62
C THR A 8 -3.62 -11.75 5.03
N ALA A 9 -4.67 -12.26 5.67
CA ALA A 9 -5.33 -13.48 5.23
C ALA A 9 -6.06 -13.34 3.90
N TYR A 10 -6.84 -12.26 3.72
CA TYR A 10 -7.56 -12.09 2.46
C TYR A 10 -6.62 -11.73 1.31
N GLU A 11 -5.59 -10.92 1.57
CA GLU A 11 -4.58 -10.57 0.57
C GLU A 11 -3.80 -11.79 0.12
N ALA A 12 -3.41 -12.66 1.05
CA ALA A 12 -2.74 -13.91 0.75
C ALA A 12 -3.52 -14.77 -0.24
N ARG A 13 -4.81 -14.97 0.05
CA ARG A 13 -5.70 -15.75 -0.80
C ARG A 13 -5.86 -15.07 -2.16
N ALA A 14 -6.14 -13.76 -2.19
CA ALA A 14 -6.33 -13.02 -3.43
C ALA A 14 -5.07 -13.06 -4.32
N LYS A 15 -3.88 -12.83 -3.75
CA LYS A 15 -2.59 -12.89 -4.45
C LYS A 15 -2.31 -14.28 -5.01
N SER A 16 -2.57 -15.33 -4.23
CA SER A 16 -2.42 -16.70 -4.70
C SER A 16 -3.32 -17.00 -5.90
N MET A 17 -4.59 -16.60 -5.85
CA MET A 17 -5.51 -16.78 -6.99
C MET A 17 -5.06 -15.97 -8.20
N LEU A 18 -4.62 -14.72 -8.00
CA LEU A 18 -4.14 -13.86 -9.07
C LEU A 18 -2.89 -14.40 -9.77
N ASN A 19 -1.95 -14.97 -9.02
CA ASN A 19 -0.74 -15.57 -9.60
C ASN A 19 -1.06 -16.82 -10.42
N ARG A 20 -1.97 -17.66 -9.91
CA ARG A 20 -2.49 -18.81 -10.69
C ARG A 20 -3.18 -18.31 -11.96
N ALA A 21 -4.02 -17.27 -11.87
CA ALA A 21 -4.69 -16.70 -13.03
C ALA A 21 -3.70 -16.14 -14.07
N ARG A 22 -2.69 -15.38 -13.64
CA ARG A 22 -1.63 -14.87 -14.53
C ARG A 22 -0.91 -16.00 -15.25
N ASN A 23 -0.45 -17.01 -14.52
CA ASN A 23 0.25 -18.17 -15.09
C ASN A 23 -0.58 -18.90 -16.15
N LEU A 24 -1.91 -18.92 -15.98
CA LEU A 24 -2.83 -19.49 -16.95
C LEU A 24 -3.09 -18.56 -18.15
N MET A 25 -3.14 -17.25 -17.93
CA MET A 25 -3.49 -16.26 -18.96
C MET A 25 -2.30 -15.81 -19.81
N GLY A 26 -1.07 -15.92 -19.30
CA GLY A 26 0.15 -15.39 -19.90
C GLY A 26 0.39 -13.91 -19.56
N GLU A 27 1.46 -13.34 -20.11
CA GLU A 27 1.84 -11.94 -19.89
C GLU A 27 0.76 -10.96 -20.42
N PRO A 28 0.58 -9.78 -19.78
CA PRO A 28 -0.34 -8.76 -20.26
C PRO A 28 0.17 -8.16 -21.60
N GLY A 29 -0.71 -7.96 -22.59
CA GLY A 29 -0.32 -7.24 -23.81
C GLY A 29 -1.16 -7.47 -25.05
N ASP A 30 -1.99 -8.53 -25.10
CA ASP A 30 -2.86 -8.81 -26.24
C ASP A 30 -4.34 -8.66 -25.85
N ALA A 31 -4.88 -7.47 -26.10
CA ALA A 31 -6.28 -7.15 -25.84
C ALA A 31 -7.25 -8.06 -26.62
N ALA A 32 -6.85 -8.56 -27.80
CA ALA A 32 -7.66 -9.47 -28.59
C ALA A 32 -7.69 -10.86 -27.96
N ALA A 33 -6.55 -11.36 -27.47
CA ALA A 33 -6.49 -12.63 -26.74
C ALA A 33 -7.26 -12.58 -25.40
N ASP A 34 -7.20 -11.45 -24.68
CA ASP A 34 -7.95 -11.27 -23.45
C ASP A 34 -9.46 -11.22 -23.73
N GLN A 35 -9.89 -10.42 -24.71
CA GLN A 35 -11.29 -10.39 -25.13
C GLN A 35 -11.78 -11.77 -25.59
N ARG A 36 -10.95 -12.50 -26.34
CA ARG A 36 -11.24 -13.87 -26.77
C ARG A 36 -11.40 -14.83 -25.59
N LEU A 37 -10.51 -14.77 -24.60
CA LEU A 37 -10.62 -15.57 -23.38
C LEU A 37 -11.92 -15.26 -22.63
N ARG A 38 -12.29 -13.98 -22.52
CA ARG A 38 -13.55 -13.58 -21.90
C ARG A 38 -14.75 -14.19 -22.62
N ASP A 39 -14.75 -14.16 -23.95
CA ASP A 39 -15.84 -14.71 -24.75
C ASP A 39 -15.97 -16.23 -24.57
N LEU A 40 -14.86 -16.96 -24.41
CA LEU A 40 -14.90 -18.38 -24.05
C LEU A 40 -15.45 -18.61 -22.64
N LEU A 41 -15.01 -17.80 -21.67
CA LEU A 41 -15.42 -17.94 -20.27
C LEU A 41 -16.90 -17.65 -20.08
N THR A 42 -17.44 -16.68 -20.81
CA THR A 42 -18.85 -16.27 -20.81
C THR A 42 -19.74 -17.10 -21.74
N GLY A 43 -19.15 -18.01 -22.53
CA GLY A 43 -19.90 -18.86 -23.48
C GLY A 43 -20.34 -18.14 -24.75
N GLN A 44 -19.84 -16.92 -25.01
CA GLN A 44 -20.07 -16.16 -26.24
C GLN A 44 -19.23 -16.69 -27.41
N ALA A 45 -18.22 -17.52 -27.13
CA ALA A 45 -17.38 -18.17 -28.12
C ALA A 45 -17.17 -19.66 -27.82
N ARG A 46 -16.92 -20.45 -28.88
CA ARG A 46 -16.43 -21.82 -28.80
C ARG A 46 -14.90 -21.86 -28.98
N PRO A 47 -14.17 -22.75 -28.28
CA PRO A 47 -12.73 -22.89 -28.46
C PRO A 47 -12.39 -23.36 -29.89
N ARG A 48 -11.30 -22.81 -30.44
CA ARG A 48 -10.77 -23.16 -31.77
C ARG A 48 -9.96 -24.45 -31.73
N ASP A 49 -9.26 -24.67 -30.63
CA ASP A 49 -8.36 -25.81 -30.42
C ASP A 49 -8.38 -26.31 -28.97
N ALA A 50 -7.68 -27.42 -28.72
CA ALA A 50 -7.57 -28.04 -27.41
C ALA A 50 -6.83 -27.17 -26.38
N ALA A 51 -5.87 -26.33 -26.82
CA ALA A 51 -5.11 -25.45 -25.93
C ALA A 51 -5.99 -24.30 -25.41
N GLU A 52 -6.81 -23.71 -26.28
CA GLU A 52 -7.78 -22.67 -25.95
C GLU A 52 -8.86 -23.21 -24.99
N ALA A 53 -9.36 -24.43 -25.26
CA ALA A 53 -10.28 -25.14 -24.39
C ALA A 53 -9.67 -25.42 -23.00
N ALA A 54 -8.42 -25.91 -22.95
CA ALA A 54 -7.70 -26.18 -21.72
C ALA A 54 -7.47 -24.90 -20.90
N LYS A 55 -7.08 -23.80 -21.57
CA LYS A 55 -6.89 -22.49 -20.94
C LYS A 55 -8.17 -21.99 -20.26
N ALA A 56 -9.29 -22.00 -20.98
CA ALA A 56 -10.58 -21.59 -20.42
C ALA A 56 -11.05 -22.53 -19.28
N ALA A 57 -10.85 -23.84 -19.41
CA ALA A 57 -11.18 -24.82 -18.38
C ALA A 57 -10.34 -24.62 -17.10
N ASN A 58 -9.05 -24.33 -17.23
CA ASN A 58 -8.18 -24.08 -16.08
C ASN A 58 -8.57 -22.79 -15.33
N VAL A 59 -8.93 -21.72 -16.04
CA VAL A 59 -9.44 -20.49 -15.41
C VAL A 59 -10.78 -20.74 -14.72
N ARG A 60 -11.66 -21.57 -15.29
CA ARG A 60 -12.91 -22.00 -14.62
C ARG A 60 -12.64 -22.77 -13.34
N ARG A 61 -11.69 -23.72 -13.35
CA ARG A 61 -11.28 -24.46 -12.14
C ARG A 61 -10.85 -23.52 -11.03
N LEU A 62 -10.11 -22.45 -11.36
CA LEU A 62 -9.69 -21.44 -10.39
C LEU A 62 -10.88 -20.65 -9.79
N LEU A 63 -11.92 -20.36 -10.59
CA LEU A 63 -13.15 -19.74 -10.09
C LEU A 63 -13.93 -20.69 -9.18
N ASP A 64 -13.94 -21.98 -9.49
CA ASP A 64 -14.56 -23.03 -8.68
C ASP A 64 -13.80 -23.23 -7.36
N ASP A 65 -12.47 -23.22 -7.37
CA ASP A 65 -11.63 -23.24 -6.16
C ASP A 65 -11.95 -22.06 -5.24
N GLN A 66 -12.12 -20.86 -5.80
CA GLN A 66 -12.51 -19.69 -5.02
C GLN A 66 -13.94 -19.78 -4.49
N ARG A 67 -14.86 -20.37 -5.25
CA ARG A 67 -16.22 -20.64 -4.79
C ARG A 67 -16.22 -21.63 -3.62
N ALA A 68 -15.45 -22.71 -3.71
CA ALA A 68 -15.34 -23.71 -2.64
C ALA A 68 -14.80 -23.07 -1.35
N TYR A 69 -13.82 -22.18 -1.48
CA TYR A 69 -13.28 -21.42 -0.35
C TYR A 69 -14.31 -20.50 0.31
N LEU A 70 -15.09 -19.75 -0.48
CA LEU A 70 -16.21 -18.94 0.01
C LEU A 70 -17.27 -19.78 0.73
N ALA A 71 -17.67 -20.91 0.14
CA ALA A 71 -18.65 -21.82 0.73
C ALA A 71 -18.16 -22.39 2.07
N LYS A 72 -16.90 -22.83 2.13
CA LYS A 72 -16.24 -23.29 3.37
C LYS A 72 -16.18 -22.20 4.44
N ALA A 73 -16.10 -20.93 4.04
CA ALA A 73 -16.12 -19.79 4.95
C ALA A 73 -17.53 -19.42 5.45
N GLY A 74 -18.58 -20.09 4.98
CA GLY A 74 -19.97 -19.82 5.36
C GLY A 74 -20.65 -18.74 4.51
N VAL A 75 -20.09 -18.39 3.34
CA VAL A 75 -20.73 -17.43 2.42
C VAL A 75 -21.78 -18.14 1.58
N GLU A 76 -23.02 -17.66 1.66
CA GLU A 76 -24.11 -18.11 0.78
C GLU A 76 -23.89 -17.60 -0.65
N LEU A 77 -23.76 -18.52 -1.59
CA LEU A 77 -23.55 -18.21 -3.01
C LEU A 77 -24.68 -18.80 -3.83
N GLY A 78 -25.20 -18.02 -4.79
CA GLY A 78 -26.01 -18.56 -5.86
C GLY A 78 -25.22 -19.56 -6.71
N GLU A 79 -25.90 -20.60 -7.20
CA GLU A 79 -25.36 -21.59 -8.12
C GLU A 79 -25.59 -21.17 -9.58
N ARG A 80 -24.52 -21.16 -10.38
CA ARG A 80 -24.60 -20.93 -11.82
C ARG A 80 -23.47 -21.69 -12.53
N ARG A 81 -23.83 -22.55 -13.47
CA ARG A 81 -22.87 -23.27 -14.32
C ARG A 81 -22.17 -22.31 -15.28
N GLY A 82 -20.85 -22.41 -15.40
CA GLY A 82 -20.06 -21.57 -16.30
C GLY A 82 -20.02 -20.10 -15.90
N TYR A 83 -20.14 -19.79 -14.60
CA TYR A 83 -20.14 -18.42 -14.10
C TYR A 83 -18.80 -17.72 -14.36
N PHE A 84 -18.85 -16.56 -15.02
CA PHE A 84 -17.77 -15.59 -15.05
C PHE A 84 -18.15 -14.37 -14.18
N PRO A 85 -17.21 -13.79 -13.41
CA PRO A 85 -17.50 -12.67 -12.53
C PRO A 85 -18.14 -11.46 -13.21
N ARG A 86 -19.25 -10.98 -12.63
CA ARG A 86 -19.90 -9.72 -13.03
C ARG A 86 -19.36 -8.55 -12.21
N ILE A 87 -18.41 -7.82 -12.77
CA ILE A 87 -17.84 -6.64 -12.11
C ILE A 87 -18.41 -5.39 -12.77
N PHE A 88 -19.13 -4.59 -11.98
CA PHE A 88 -19.69 -3.31 -12.40
C PHE A 88 -18.69 -2.18 -12.20
N ASP A 89 -18.67 -1.28 -13.17
CA ASP A 89 -17.82 -0.11 -13.24
C ASP A 89 -18.52 1.06 -12.56
N ALA A 90 -18.25 1.23 -11.27
CA ALA A 90 -18.93 2.24 -10.45
C ALA A 90 -18.68 3.67 -10.99
N GLU A 91 -17.48 3.98 -11.49
CA GLU A 91 -17.17 5.31 -12.03
C GLU A 91 -18.01 5.60 -13.28
N ARG A 92 -18.12 4.62 -14.19
CA ARG A 92 -18.97 4.74 -15.37
C ARG A 92 -20.44 4.87 -15.00
N ILE A 93 -20.91 4.08 -14.03
CA ILE A 93 -22.30 4.11 -13.55
C ILE A 93 -22.61 5.46 -12.90
N MET A 94 -21.71 6.00 -12.08
CA MET A 94 -21.95 7.28 -11.40
C MET A 94 -21.89 8.47 -12.37
N ALA A 95 -21.14 8.37 -13.47
CA ALA A 95 -21.08 9.40 -14.51
C ALA A 95 -22.41 9.52 -15.30
N ASP A 96 -23.20 8.44 -15.36
CA ASP A 96 -24.50 8.41 -16.03
C ASP A 96 -25.46 7.50 -15.24
N SER A 97 -25.75 7.94 -14.01
CA SER A 97 -26.53 7.19 -13.03
C SER A 97 -27.98 7.00 -13.48
N GLU A 98 -28.53 7.96 -14.20
CA GLU A 98 -29.87 7.90 -14.76
C GLU A 98 -29.98 6.76 -15.79
N ALA A 99 -29.07 6.70 -16.78
CA ALA A 99 -29.11 5.63 -17.78
C ALA A 99 -28.87 4.25 -17.17
N PHE A 100 -28.02 4.15 -16.13
CA PHE A 100 -27.86 2.89 -15.40
C PHE A 100 -29.15 2.50 -14.68
N ALA A 101 -29.81 3.41 -13.97
CA ALA A 101 -31.08 3.14 -13.30
C ALA A 101 -32.14 2.66 -14.29
N GLN A 102 -32.20 3.26 -15.47
CA GLN A 102 -33.13 2.85 -16.53
C GLN A 102 -32.86 1.42 -17.02
N ASP A 103 -31.60 1.06 -17.28
CA ASP A 103 -31.22 -0.30 -17.70
C ASP A 103 -31.45 -1.33 -16.60
N ALA A 104 -31.09 -1.01 -15.36
CA ALA A 104 -31.29 -1.86 -14.21
C ALA A 104 -32.80 -2.09 -13.94
N ALA A 105 -33.62 -1.05 -14.05
CA ALA A 105 -35.08 -1.17 -13.94
C ALA A 105 -35.66 -1.99 -15.11
N ALA A 106 -35.10 -1.88 -16.32
CA ALA A 106 -35.49 -2.75 -17.44
C ALA A 106 -35.16 -4.23 -17.16
N LEU A 107 -34.00 -4.51 -16.56
CA LEU A 107 -33.64 -5.86 -16.13
C LEU A 107 -34.60 -6.39 -15.06
N TYR A 108 -34.86 -5.62 -14.01
CA TYR A 108 -35.77 -6.03 -12.93
C TYR A 108 -37.20 -6.26 -13.42
N ARG A 109 -37.68 -5.48 -14.40
CA ARG A 109 -38.96 -5.74 -15.05
C ARG A 109 -39.00 -7.09 -15.76
N LYS A 110 -37.92 -7.46 -16.47
CA LYS A 110 -37.80 -8.80 -17.07
C LYS A 110 -37.72 -9.92 -16.04
N MET A 111 -37.25 -9.61 -14.83
CA MET A 111 -37.26 -10.54 -13.69
C MET A 111 -38.62 -10.62 -12.99
N GLY A 112 -39.64 -9.91 -13.47
CA GLY A 112 -41.02 -9.99 -12.98
C GLY A 112 -41.43 -8.89 -12.00
N LEU A 113 -40.58 -7.89 -11.73
CA LEU A 113 -40.96 -6.74 -10.90
C LEU A 113 -41.86 -5.78 -11.70
N ASN A 114 -42.85 -5.17 -11.04
CA ASN A 114 -43.61 -4.08 -11.64
C ASN A 114 -42.73 -2.83 -11.81
N ALA A 115 -43.22 -1.83 -12.56
CA ALA A 115 -42.43 -0.66 -12.92
C ALA A 115 -41.96 0.17 -11.70
N ALA A 116 -42.77 0.27 -10.65
CA ALA A 116 -42.42 1.02 -9.45
C ALA A 116 -41.36 0.28 -8.61
N ASP A 117 -41.52 -1.03 -8.43
CA ASP A 117 -40.57 -1.88 -7.70
C ASP A 117 -39.24 -2.01 -8.42
N ALA A 118 -39.27 -2.11 -9.75
CA ALA A 118 -38.07 -2.18 -10.57
C ALA A 118 -37.25 -0.89 -10.50
N ARG A 119 -37.91 0.29 -10.47
CA ARG A 119 -37.25 1.58 -10.26
C ARG A 119 -36.64 1.66 -8.87
N ARG A 120 -37.40 1.32 -7.82
CA ARG A 120 -36.91 1.28 -6.44
C ARG A 120 -35.71 0.32 -6.27
N ALA A 121 -35.75 -0.84 -6.90
CA ALA A 121 -34.66 -1.81 -6.86
C ALA A 121 -33.41 -1.33 -7.63
N ALA A 122 -33.59 -0.57 -8.71
CA ALA A 122 -32.50 0.06 -9.45
C ALA A 122 -31.87 1.21 -8.64
N GLU A 123 -32.68 2.04 -7.99
CA GLU A 123 -32.24 3.10 -7.08
C GLU A 123 -31.50 2.52 -5.88
N ASP A 124 -32.02 1.47 -5.23
CA ASP A 124 -31.33 0.75 -4.14
C ASP A 124 -29.99 0.14 -4.61
N TRP A 125 -29.90 -0.29 -5.87
CA TRP A 125 -28.62 -0.71 -6.44
C TRP A 125 -27.66 0.48 -6.59
N LEU A 126 -28.13 1.61 -7.11
CA LEU A 126 -27.32 2.84 -7.21
C LEU A 126 -26.84 3.33 -5.84
N ASP A 127 -27.72 3.38 -4.84
CA ASP A 127 -27.40 3.76 -3.47
C ASP A 127 -26.26 2.90 -2.91
N ARG A 128 -26.32 1.58 -3.13
CA ARG A 128 -25.25 0.64 -2.73
C ARG A 128 -23.95 0.84 -3.51
N LEU A 129 -24.01 1.19 -4.79
CA LEU A 129 -22.82 1.47 -5.61
C LEU A 129 -22.18 2.81 -5.22
N ALA A 130 -22.99 3.79 -4.84
CA ALA A 130 -22.57 5.09 -4.34
C ALA A 130 -22.08 5.05 -2.88
N GLY A 131 -22.22 3.92 -2.19
CA GLY A 131 -21.85 3.77 -0.77
C GLY A 131 -22.81 4.46 0.20
N VAL A 132 -24.01 4.83 -0.26
CA VAL A 132 -25.07 5.44 0.54
C VAL A 132 -25.82 4.31 1.26
N GLY A 133 -25.42 4.01 2.50
CA GLY A 133 -26.15 3.07 3.37
C GLY A 133 -27.31 3.78 4.07
N ARG A 134 -28.54 3.25 3.94
CA ARG A 134 -29.71 3.73 4.69
C ARG A 134 -29.58 3.31 6.17
N GLY A 135 -29.44 4.30 7.06
CA GLY A 135 -29.67 4.15 8.50
C GLY A 135 -28.64 3.32 9.30
N ALA A 136 -28.73 3.43 10.62
CA ALA A 136 -27.86 2.76 11.59
C ALA A 136 -28.20 1.26 11.82
N GLY A 137 -29.22 0.72 11.13
CA GLY A 137 -29.74 -0.64 11.35
C GLY A 137 -29.75 -1.56 10.13
N GLU A 138 -29.48 -1.07 8.91
CA GLU A 138 -29.32 -1.94 7.75
C GLU A 138 -27.82 -2.16 7.50
N TYR A 139 -27.33 -3.35 7.85
CA TYR A 139 -25.95 -3.77 7.62
C TYR A 139 -25.67 -3.94 6.11
N GLY A 140 -25.58 -2.81 5.41
CA GLY A 140 -25.05 -2.67 4.05
C GLY A 140 -23.53 -2.51 4.00
N HIS A 141 -22.84 -2.68 5.14
CA HIS A 141 -21.39 -2.43 5.27
C HIS A 141 -20.58 -3.68 5.59
N THR A 142 -21.04 -4.84 5.12
CA THR A 142 -20.09 -5.93 4.89
C THR A 142 -19.16 -5.50 3.75
N PRO A 143 -17.88 -5.87 3.75
CA PRO A 143 -16.93 -5.42 2.74
C PRO A 143 -17.36 -5.64 1.27
N THR A 144 -18.39 -6.47 0.99
CA THR A 144 -18.77 -6.85 -0.37
C THR A 144 -20.23 -7.32 -0.57
N GLY A 145 -21.23 -6.76 0.12
CA GLY A 145 -22.65 -7.21 0.05
C GLY A 145 -23.26 -7.40 -1.35
N ASN A 146 -22.66 -6.86 -2.41
CA ASN A 146 -23.07 -7.00 -3.82
C ASN A 146 -22.59 -8.29 -4.53
N PHE A 147 -21.57 -8.96 -4.01
CA PHE A 147 -20.89 -10.05 -4.72
C PHE A 147 -21.76 -11.32 -4.89
N THR A 148 -22.59 -11.63 -3.89
CA THR A 148 -23.46 -12.81 -3.90
C THR A 148 -24.65 -12.62 -4.85
N LYS A 149 -25.21 -11.40 -4.91
CA LYS A 149 -26.33 -11.03 -5.79
C LYS A 149 -25.99 -11.13 -7.27
N GLY A 150 -24.74 -10.81 -7.64
CA GLY A 150 -24.28 -10.95 -9.04
C GLY A 150 -24.41 -12.38 -9.60
N ARG A 151 -24.38 -13.41 -8.75
CA ARG A 151 -24.57 -14.81 -9.16
C ARG A 151 -26.04 -15.20 -9.37
N GLN A 152 -26.98 -14.43 -8.82
CA GLN A 152 -28.42 -14.67 -8.91
C GLN A 152 -29.07 -14.02 -10.13
N LEU A 153 -28.44 -13.01 -10.74
CA LEU A 153 -29.00 -12.35 -11.92
C LEU A 153 -29.05 -13.32 -13.12
N PRO A 154 -30.08 -13.23 -13.99
CA PRO A 154 -30.23 -14.13 -15.12
C PRO A 154 -29.17 -13.86 -16.21
N PRO A 155 -28.89 -14.78 -17.15
CA PRO A 155 -27.87 -14.59 -18.19
C PRO A 155 -28.04 -13.31 -19.03
N GLU A 156 -29.27 -12.88 -19.26
CA GLU A 156 -29.64 -11.68 -20.02
C GLU A 156 -29.07 -10.40 -19.40
N ALA A 157 -28.79 -10.40 -18.09
CA ALA A 157 -28.14 -9.29 -17.41
C ALA A 157 -26.74 -8.99 -18.00
N ASP A 158 -26.02 -10.02 -18.48
CA ASP A 158 -24.70 -9.86 -19.08
C ASP A 158 -24.76 -9.11 -20.42
N ALA A 159 -25.89 -9.17 -21.12
CA ALA A 159 -26.13 -8.43 -22.35
C ALA A 159 -26.64 -7.01 -22.05
N MET A 160 -27.67 -6.90 -21.20
CA MET A 160 -28.31 -5.61 -20.91
C MET A 160 -27.41 -4.64 -20.16
N LEU A 161 -26.59 -5.14 -19.23
CA LEU A 161 -25.72 -4.31 -18.41
C LEU A 161 -24.27 -4.28 -18.90
N ARG A 162 -23.96 -4.86 -20.08
CA ARG A 162 -22.59 -4.99 -20.60
C ARG A 162 -21.86 -3.65 -20.61
N ARG A 163 -22.54 -2.56 -21.00
CA ARG A 163 -21.97 -1.22 -21.07
C ARG A 163 -21.53 -0.69 -19.70
N TRP A 164 -22.07 -1.20 -18.61
CA TRP A 164 -21.74 -0.82 -17.23
C TRP A 164 -20.74 -1.77 -16.56
N MET A 165 -20.30 -2.80 -17.27
CA MET A 165 -19.39 -3.81 -16.72
C MET A 165 -17.95 -3.56 -17.12
N VAL A 166 -17.04 -4.04 -16.28
CA VAL A 166 -15.63 -4.20 -16.63
C VAL A 166 -15.51 -5.29 -17.69
N THR A 167 -14.99 -4.91 -18.86
CA THR A 167 -14.87 -5.79 -20.02
C THR A 167 -13.53 -6.51 -20.08
N ASP A 168 -12.49 -5.99 -19.43
CA ASP A 168 -11.20 -6.67 -19.33
C ASP A 168 -11.32 -7.87 -18.36
N PRO A 169 -11.10 -9.12 -18.82
CA PRO A 169 -11.17 -10.28 -17.94
C PRO A 169 -10.11 -10.26 -16.84
N ARG A 170 -8.95 -9.62 -17.05
CA ARG A 170 -7.89 -9.56 -16.03
C ARG A 170 -8.32 -8.65 -14.89
N GLU A 171 -8.81 -7.45 -15.20
CA GLU A 171 -9.39 -6.54 -14.22
C GLU A 171 -10.60 -7.18 -13.50
N ALA A 172 -11.46 -7.91 -14.23
CA ALA A 172 -12.61 -8.58 -13.65
C ALA A 172 -12.20 -9.69 -12.66
N LEU A 173 -11.25 -10.55 -13.03
CA LEU A 173 -10.71 -11.61 -12.18
C LEU A 173 -9.99 -11.04 -10.96
N ARG A 174 -9.16 -10.01 -11.13
CA ARG A 174 -8.49 -9.30 -10.02
C ARG A 174 -9.48 -8.78 -9.01
N THR A 175 -10.47 -8.02 -9.48
CA THR A 175 -11.50 -7.44 -8.62
C THR A 175 -12.33 -8.52 -7.94
N TYR A 176 -12.64 -9.60 -8.64
CA TYR A 176 -13.36 -10.74 -8.11
C TYR A 176 -12.59 -11.46 -7.00
N PHE A 177 -11.33 -11.84 -7.23
CA PHE A 177 -10.52 -12.57 -6.26
C PHE A 177 -10.22 -11.75 -5.01
N ASP A 178 -9.99 -10.44 -5.15
CA ASP A 178 -9.81 -9.53 -4.02
C ASP A 178 -11.08 -9.46 -3.15
N ARG A 179 -12.22 -9.09 -3.76
CA ARG A 179 -13.51 -8.95 -3.08
C ARG A 179 -13.96 -10.26 -2.42
N SER A 180 -13.91 -11.37 -3.16
CA SER A 180 -14.33 -12.67 -2.63
C SER A 180 -13.46 -13.16 -1.49
N SER A 181 -12.13 -12.98 -1.57
CA SER A 181 -11.24 -13.38 -0.49
C SER A 181 -11.52 -12.56 0.77
N ARG A 182 -11.74 -11.25 0.61
CA ARG A 182 -12.08 -10.35 1.72
C ARG A 182 -13.40 -10.75 2.38
N MET A 183 -14.41 -11.12 1.58
CA MET A 183 -15.69 -11.60 2.10
C MET A 183 -15.58 -12.90 2.88
N ALA A 184 -14.87 -13.88 2.31
CA ALA A 184 -14.67 -15.18 2.95
C ALA A 184 -13.98 -15.01 4.30
N GLU A 185 -12.90 -14.23 4.35
CA GLU A 185 -12.15 -14.00 5.59
C GLU A 185 -12.95 -13.19 6.62
N TYR A 186 -13.78 -12.24 6.16
CA TYR A 186 -14.64 -11.47 7.05
C TYR A 186 -15.69 -12.38 7.69
N THR A 187 -16.39 -13.16 6.87
CA THR A 187 -17.44 -14.10 7.30
C THR A 187 -16.89 -15.14 8.27
N ARG A 188 -15.74 -15.73 7.95
CA ARG A 188 -15.06 -16.72 8.79
C ARG A 188 -14.74 -16.18 10.17
N ARG A 189 -14.26 -14.94 10.26
CA ARG A 189 -13.73 -14.33 11.50
C ARG A 189 -14.80 -13.64 12.33
N PHE A 190 -15.68 -12.88 11.69
CA PHE A 190 -16.59 -11.94 12.33
C PHE A 190 -18.07 -12.31 12.16
N GLY A 191 -18.36 -13.32 11.33
CA GLY A 191 -19.73 -13.64 10.93
C GLY A 191 -20.15 -12.88 9.67
N ARG A 192 -21.32 -13.23 9.12
CA ARG A 192 -21.78 -12.72 7.82
C ARG A 192 -22.00 -11.20 7.85
N SER A 193 -22.52 -10.70 8.96
CA SER A 193 -22.88 -9.30 9.17
C SER A 193 -22.05 -8.65 10.29
N GLY A 194 -21.04 -9.34 10.81
CA GLY A 194 -20.24 -8.86 11.93
C GLY A 194 -20.84 -9.21 13.31
N GLU A 195 -21.81 -10.12 13.36
CA GLU A 195 -22.56 -10.48 14.55
C GLU A 195 -21.68 -10.93 15.73
N LYS A 196 -20.55 -11.61 15.46
CA LYS A 196 -19.60 -12.02 16.52
C LYS A 196 -18.94 -10.82 17.19
N VAL A 197 -18.73 -9.75 16.43
CA VAL A 197 -18.11 -8.51 16.94
C VAL A 197 -19.13 -7.70 17.73
N GLU A 198 -20.39 -7.68 17.29
CA GLU A 198 -21.48 -7.05 18.06
C GLU A 198 -21.72 -7.76 19.39
N GLU A 199 -21.65 -9.09 19.41
CA GLU A 199 -21.73 -9.87 20.64
C GLU A 199 -20.60 -9.50 21.61
N LEU A 200 -19.37 -9.36 21.12
CA LEU A 200 -18.22 -8.91 21.91
C LEU A 200 -18.44 -7.51 22.48
N PHE A 201 -18.83 -6.53 21.66
CA PHE A 201 -19.09 -5.17 22.16
C PHE A 201 -20.26 -5.12 23.14
N SER A 202 -21.28 -5.94 22.94
CA SER A 202 -22.39 -6.08 23.88
C SER A 202 -21.93 -6.71 25.21
N ALA A 203 -21.03 -7.69 25.16
CA ALA A 203 -20.42 -8.26 26.36
C ALA A 203 -19.57 -7.25 27.13
N MET A 204 -18.79 -6.42 26.42
CA MET A 204 -18.01 -5.33 27.03
C MET A 204 -18.90 -4.32 27.76
N ARG A 205 -20.04 -3.92 27.14
CA ARG A 205 -21.04 -3.07 27.80
C ARG A 205 -21.56 -3.71 29.08
N ARG A 206 -21.91 -5.00 29.05
CA ARG A 206 -22.39 -5.74 30.23
C ARG A 206 -21.33 -5.86 31.33
N GLN A 207 -20.05 -5.87 30.96
CA GLN A 207 -18.93 -5.91 31.90
C GLN A 207 -18.52 -4.51 32.42
N GLY A 208 -19.27 -3.46 32.07
CA GLY A 208 -19.03 -2.11 32.59
C GLY A 208 -17.95 -1.31 31.88
N VAL A 209 -17.52 -1.72 30.68
CA VAL A 209 -16.60 -0.92 29.86
C VAL A 209 -17.31 0.36 29.40
N GLU A 210 -16.62 1.50 29.48
CA GLU A 210 -17.18 2.80 29.16
C GLU A 210 -17.69 2.85 27.69
N PRO A 211 -18.86 3.44 27.42
CA PRO A 211 -19.38 3.57 26.06
C PRO A 211 -18.41 4.26 25.09
N ALA A 212 -17.60 5.22 25.58
CA ALA A 212 -16.59 5.92 24.79
C ALA A 212 -15.49 4.96 24.29
N ASP A 213 -14.99 4.06 25.15
CA ASP A 213 -13.98 3.06 24.79
C ASP A 213 -14.52 2.06 23.77
N ILE A 214 -15.78 1.66 23.93
CA ILE A 214 -16.44 0.74 22.99
C ILE A 214 -16.63 1.40 21.62
N ALA A 215 -17.00 2.68 21.59
CA ALA A 215 -17.10 3.45 20.35
C ALA A 215 -15.73 3.59 19.67
N LEU A 216 -14.68 3.83 20.44
CA LEU A 216 -13.31 3.91 19.95
C LEU A 216 -12.85 2.56 19.36
N LEU A 217 -13.03 1.46 20.08
CA LEU A 217 -12.69 0.11 19.60
C LEU A 217 -13.47 -0.29 18.35
N ARG A 218 -14.75 0.09 18.27
CA ARG A 218 -15.56 -0.07 17.06
C ARG A 218 -14.97 0.72 15.89
N SER A 219 -14.56 1.97 16.10
CA SER A 219 -13.92 2.76 15.04
C SER A 219 -12.63 2.12 14.54
N TYR A 220 -11.82 1.52 15.43
CA TYR A 220 -10.62 0.78 15.02
C TYR A 220 -10.96 -0.49 14.24
N PHE A 221 -11.97 -1.24 14.67
CA PHE A 221 -12.45 -2.42 13.95
C PHE A 221 -12.95 -2.04 12.55
N GLU A 222 -13.75 -0.98 12.45
CA GLU A 222 -14.31 -0.50 11.18
C GLU A 222 -13.23 0.03 10.24
N ALA A 223 -12.24 0.75 10.76
CA ALA A 223 -11.07 1.18 9.99
C ALA A 223 -10.24 -0.03 9.50
N ALA A 224 -9.92 -0.97 10.41
CA ALA A 224 -9.12 -2.16 10.11
C ALA A 224 -9.80 -3.11 9.10
N THR A 225 -11.13 -3.18 9.13
CA THR A 225 -11.92 -3.98 8.19
C THR A 225 -12.34 -3.22 6.95
N GLY A 226 -12.05 -1.92 6.87
CA GLY A 226 -12.44 -0.99 5.79
C GLY A 226 -13.95 -0.89 5.61
N THR A 227 -14.70 -0.89 6.72
CA THR A 227 -16.17 -0.76 6.80
C THR A 227 -16.59 0.59 7.39
N MET A 228 -15.63 1.43 7.79
CA MET A 228 -15.87 2.78 8.31
C MET A 228 -16.61 3.66 7.29
N ARG A 229 -17.64 4.37 7.75
CA ARG A 229 -18.41 5.31 6.93
C ARG A 229 -17.65 6.63 6.73
N SER A 230 -17.66 7.14 5.50
CA SER A 230 -17.31 8.54 5.24
C SER A 230 -18.55 9.42 5.44
N THR A 231 -18.41 10.50 6.22
CA THR A 231 -19.50 11.46 6.48
C THR A 231 -19.43 12.69 5.58
N LEU A 232 -18.44 12.78 4.67
CA LEU A 232 -18.29 13.92 3.76
C LEU A 232 -19.22 13.82 2.55
N PRO A 233 -19.86 14.92 2.10
CA PRO A 233 -20.61 14.95 0.84
C PRO A 233 -19.73 14.59 -0.37
N GLY A 234 -20.32 13.99 -1.41
CA GLY A 234 -19.62 13.51 -2.61
C GLY A 234 -18.63 14.51 -3.24
N PRO A 235 -18.99 15.79 -3.47
CA PRO A 235 -18.07 16.78 -4.03
C PRO A 235 -16.82 17.04 -3.17
N ALA A 236 -16.98 17.04 -1.84
CA ALA A 236 -15.86 17.23 -0.92
C ALA A 236 -14.88 16.05 -0.99
N GLN A 237 -15.39 14.83 -1.13
CA GLN A 237 -14.55 13.63 -1.28
C GLN A 237 -13.68 13.71 -2.55
N VAL A 238 -14.25 14.14 -3.68
CA VAL A 238 -13.53 14.32 -4.94
C VAL A 238 -12.38 15.32 -4.80
N VAL A 239 -12.61 16.46 -4.15
CA VAL A 239 -11.58 17.48 -3.92
C VAL A 239 -10.46 16.92 -3.05
N THR A 240 -10.80 16.22 -1.95
CA THR A 240 -9.78 15.61 -1.08
C THR A 240 -8.92 14.59 -1.82
N GLY A 241 -9.52 13.71 -2.65
CA GLY A 241 -8.77 12.74 -3.43
C GLY A 241 -7.79 13.38 -4.43
N TRP A 242 -8.18 14.50 -5.04
CA TRP A 242 -7.28 15.24 -5.95
C TRP A 242 -6.17 15.99 -5.23
N VAL A 243 -6.45 16.61 -4.09
CA VAL A 243 -5.42 17.21 -3.21
C VAL A 243 -4.35 16.18 -2.84
N GLN A 244 -4.78 14.97 -2.48
CA GLN A 244 -3.89 13.86 -2.15
C GLN A 244 -3.10 13.37 -3.36
N THR A 245 -3.75 13.26 -4.52
CA THR A 245 -3.10 12.83 -5.78
C THR A 245 -2.03 13.84 -6.20
N ILE A 246 -2.36 15.13 -6.20
CA ILE A 246 -1.43 16.22 -6.55
C ILE A 246 -0.25 16.22 -5.58
N GLY A 247 -0.52 16.19 -4.27
CA GLY A 247 0.53 16.14 -3.26
C GLY A 247 1.43 14.90 -3.40
N THR A 248 0.86 13.76 -3.81
CA THR A 248 1.60 12.53 -4.10
C THR A 248 2.51 12.68 -5.32
N LEU A 249 1.99 13.23 -6.41
CA LEU A 249 2.76 13.47 -7.64
C LEU A 249 3.87 14.52 -7.44
N SER A 250 3.67 15.51 -6.58
CA SER A 250 4.70 16.53 -6.29
C SER A 250 5.80 16.04 -5.35
N LEU A 251 5.47 15.20 -4.36
CA LEU A 251 6.38 14.89 -3.25
C LEU A 251 7.07 13.53 -3.38
N LEU A 252 6.39 12.50 -3.88
CA LEU A 252 6.90 11.13 -3.86
C LEU A 252 7.90 10.74 -4.95
N PRO A 253 7.95 11.35 -6.16
CA PRO A 253 8.90 10.91 -7.19
C PRO A 253 10.35 10.85 -6.72
N ARG A 254 10.74 11.79 -5.84
CA ARG A 254 12.10 11.87 -5.28
C ARG A 254 12.33 10.96 -4.07
N ALA A 255 11.26 10.45 -3.44
CA ALA A 255 11.36 9.59 -2.27
C ALA A 255 11.88 8.18 -2.61
N VAL A 256 11.78 7.78 -3.88
CA VAL A 256 12.23 6.47 -4.39
C VAL A 256 13.71 6.20 -4.15
N LEU A 257 14.56 7.22 -4.20
CA LEU A 257 15.98 7.03 -3.93
C LEU A 257 16.24 6.59 -2.48
N SER A 258 15.47 7.12 -1.54
CA SER A 258 15.58 6.75 -0.13
C SER A 258 15.04 5.34 0.16
N SER A 259 14.12 4.84 -0.67
CA SER A 259 13.58 3.49 -0.51
C SER A 259 14.59 2.41 -0.89
N MET A 260 15.63 2.70 -1.69
CA MET A 260 16.65 1.72 -2.08
C MET A 260 17.31 1.03 -0.88
N LEU A 261 17.51 1.76 0.21
CA LEU A 261 18.10 1.24 1.45
C LEU A 261 17.11 0.46 2.33
N GLU A 262 15.82 0.42 2.01
CA GLU A 262 14.83 -0.34 2.77
C GLU A 262 15.16 -1.83 2.82
N GLY A 263 15.82 -2.39 1.79
CA GLY A 263 16.32 -3.77 1.81
C GLY A 263 17.24 -4.08 2.99
N MET A 264 17.96 -3.09 3.54
CA MET A 264 18.85 -3.29 4.69
C MET A 264 18.10 -3.53 6.01
N THR A 265 16.81 -3.22 6.09
CA THR A 265 15.95 -3.56 7.23
C THR A 265 15.87 -5.07 7.49
N VAL A 266 16.17 -5.91 6.48
CA VAL A 266 16.35 -7.35 6.66
C VAL A 266 17.38 -7.63 7.76
N GLY A 267 18.45 -6.83 7.84
CA GLY A 267 19.49 -6.96 8.86
C GLY A 267 18.99 -6.66 10.27
N SER A 268 18.14 -5.63 10.45
CA SER A 268 17.49 -5.36 11.74
C SER A 268 16.44 -6.42 12.06
N ARG A 269 15.75 -7.00 11.07
CA ARG A 269 14.79 -8.10 11.28
C ARG A 269 15.47 -9.37 11.77
N THR A 270 16.61 -9.75 11.18
CA THR A 270 17.35 -10.97 11.52
C THR A 270 18.36 -10.78 12.65
N GLY A 271 18.63 -9.55 13.06
CA GLY A 271 19.70 -9.21 14.00
C GLY A 271 21.12 -9.42 13.43
N ASN A 272 21.28 -9.32 12.11
CA ASN A 272 22.55 -9.55 11.43
C ASN A 272 22.77 -8.47 10.34
N PRO A 273 23.64 -7.48 10.57
CA PRO A 273 23.92 -6.43 9.59
C PRO A 273 24.41 -6.95 8.23
N LEU A 274 25.15 -8.06 8.20
CA LEU A 274 25.63 -8.66 6.95
C LEU A 274 24.49 -9.15 6.07
N ARG A 275 23.40 -9.67 6.65
CA ARG A 275 22.18 -10.01 5.90
C ARG A 275 21.46 -8.78 5.35
N GLY A 276 21.58 -7.63 6.01
CA GLY A 276 21.11 -6.36 5.47
C GLY A 276 21.91 -5.92 4.24
N LEU A 277 23.24 -6.08 4.26
CA LEU A 277 24.10 -5.82 3.10
C LEU A 277 23.85 -6.83 1.97
N GLU A 278 23.68 -8.12 2.31
CA GLU A 278 23.32 -9.17 1.35
C GLU A 278 22.00 -8.82 0.66
N ALA A 279 20.97 -8.42 1.42
CA ALA A 279 19.68 -8.00 0.87
C ALA A 279 19.80 -6.81 -0.10
N LEU A 280 20.69 -5.85 0.19
CA LEU A 280 20.96 -4.73 -0.71
C LEU A 280 21.61 -5.20 -2.01
N VAL A 281 22.64 -6.05 -1.93
CA VAL A 281 23.32 -6.64 -3.10
C VAL A 281 22.34 -7.45 -3.94
N ASP A 282 21.50 -8.25 -3.30
CA ASP A 282 20.47 -9.05 -3.97
C ASP A 282 19.42 -8.21 -4.66
N THR A 283 19.03 -7.09 -4.04
CA THR A 283 18.11 -6.13 -4.64
C THR A 283 18.71 -5.59 -5.95
N VAL A 284 19.99 -5.19 -5.94
CA VAL A 284 20.69 -4.72 -7.15
C VAL A 284 20.78 -5.83 -8.19
N ASN A 285 21.07 -7.07 -7.80
CA ASN A 285 21.12 -8.21 -8.72
C ASN A 285 19.74 -8.54 -9.31
N ALA A 286 18.68 -8.48 -8.50
CA ALA A 286 17.31 -8.69 -8.96
C ALA A 286 16.84 -7.60 -9.95
N LEU A 287 17.31 -6.36 -9.79
CA LEU A 287 17.11 -5.29 -10.77
C LEU A 287 17.85 -5.52 -12.09
N ARG A 288 19.07 -6.08 -12.05
CA ARG A 288 19.88 -6.40 -13.24
C ARG A 288 19.35 -7.61 -14.02
N GLY A 289 18.59 -8.51 -13.38
CA GLY A 289 18.03 -9.71 -14.01
C GLY A 289 19.00 -10.89 -14.11
N GLY A 290 18.56 -12.00 -14.73
CA GLY A 290 19.31 -13.25 -14.86
C GLY A 290 18.49 -14.52 -14.56
N ALA A 291 19.03 -15.69 -14.84
CA ALA A 291 18.32 -16.97 -14.65
C ALA A 291 17.98 -17.25 -13.17
N ARG A 292 18.93 -17.02 -12.26
CA ARG A 292 18.74 -17.20 -10.81
C ARG A 292 17.72 -16.22 -10.21
N THR A 293 17.62 -15.01 -10.75
CA THR A 293 16.65 -14.01 -10.29
C THR A 293 15.25 -14.29 -10.84
N ALA A 294 15.14 -14.90 -12.02
CA ALA A 294 13.86 -15.39 -12.55
C ALA A 294 13.29 -16.54 -11.69
N GLU A 295 14.14 -17.46 -11.23
CA GLU A 295 13.73 -18.52 -10.31
C GLU A 295 13.31 -17.95 -8.94
N ALA A 296 14.11 -17.06 -8.35
CA ALA A 296 13.78 -16.41 -7.09
C ALA A 296 12.48 -15.58 -7.17
N ARG A 297 12.25 -14.90 -8.30
CA ARG A 297 10.99 -14.19 -8.59
C ARG A 297 9.81 -15.17 -8.64
N ARG A 298 9.95 -16.28 -9.37
CA ARG A 298 8.90 -17.31 -9.45
C ARG A 298 8.57 -17.87 -8.07
N VAL A 299 9.58 -18.17 -7.25
CA VAL A 299 9.37 -18.62 -5.87
C VAL A 299 8.66 -17.53 -5.04
N ALA A 300 9.10 -16.27 -5.12
CA ALA A 300 8.44 -15.16 -4.41
C ALA A 300 6.97 -14.96 -4.85
N GLU A 301 6.65 -15.14 -6.13
CA GLU A 301 5.28 -15.13 -6.65
C GLU A 301 4.46 -16.29 -6.07
N LEU A 302 5.02 -17.50 -6.02
CA LEU A 302 4.34 -18.67 -5.45
C LEU A 302 4.08 -18.53 -3.95
N LEU A 303 5.00 -17.88 -3.23
CA LEU A 303 4.85 -17.53 -1.83
C LEU A 303 3.82 -16.40 -1.60
N GLY A 304 3.33 -15.76 -2.66
CA GLY A 304 2.43 -14.60 -2.58
C GLY A 304 3.12 -13.35 -2.03
N VAL A 305 4.45 -13.30 -2.14
CA VAL A 305 5.30 -12.19 -1.68
C VAL A 305 5.39 -11.10 -2.73
N THR A 306 5.48 -11.46 -4.02
CA THR A 306 5.51 -10.53 -5.16
C THR A 306 4.38 -10.83 -6.14
N THR A 307 3.96 -9.80 -6.88
CA THR A 307 2.88 -9.82 -7.87
C THR A 307 2.92 -8.52 -8.67
N ASP A 308 3.03 -8.59 -10.01
CA ASP A 308 3.00 -7.42 -10.90
C ASP A 308 1.71 -6.58 -10.75
N ALA A 309 0.60 -7.24 -10.37
CA ALA A 309 -0.72 -6.63 -10.23
C ALA A 309 -1.00 -5.94 -8.88
N VAL A 310 -0.12 -6.06 -7.89
CA VAL A 310 -0.38 -5.64 -6.49
C VAL A 310 0.34 -4.36 -6.12
N ASN A 311 1.56 -4.12 -6.59
CA ASN A 311 2.36 -3.05 -6.01
C ASN A 311 1.80 -1.64 -6.34
N ASP A 312 1.13 -1.45 -7.48
CA ASP A 312 0.76 -0.10 -7.93
C ASP A 312 -0.66 0.31 -7.52
N THR A 313 -1.64 -0.60 -7.64
CA THR A 313 -3.02 -0.34 -7.20
C THR A 313 -3.24 -0.68 -5.74
N MET A 314 -2.54 -1.66 -5.15
CA MET A 314 -2.65 -1.85 -3.70
C MET A 314 -1.84 -0.82 -2.92
N ALA A 315 -0.64 -0.37 -3.31
CA ALA A 315 -0.02 0.72 -2.53
C ALA A 315 -0.86 2.01 -2.59
N ALA A 316 -1.41 2.36 -3.75
CA ALA A 316 -2.34 3.49 -3.89
C ALA A 316 -3.66 3.28 -3.12
N ASN A 317 -4.27 2.10 -3.17
CA ASN A 317 -5.55 1.84 -2.49
C ASN A 317 -5.41 1.53 -0.99
N VAL A 318 -4.37 0.79 -0.60
CA VAL A 318 -3.99 0.49 0.79
C VAL A 318 -3.58 1.77 1.47
N ALA A 319 -2.84 2.69 0.83
CA ALA A 319 -2.56 4.02 1.38
C ALA A 319 -3.72 5.02 1.21
N GLY A 320 -4.82 4.64 0.52
CA GLY A 320 -5.98 5.49 0.28
C GLY A 320 -5.66 6.76 -0.52
N LEU A 321 -4.69 6.68 -1.44
CA LEU A 321 -4.08 7.79 -2.21
C LEU A 321 -4.86 8.18 -3.46
N ALA A 322 -5.79 7.34 -3.92
CA ALA A 322 -6.53 7.55 -5.15
C ALA A 322 -7.95 6.99 -5.04
N ASP A 323 -8.93 7.83 -5.34
CA ASP A 323 -10.36 7.50 -5.26
C ASP A 323 -10.98 7.21 -6.64
N SER A 324 -10.39 7.72 -7.74
CA SER A 324 -10.85 7.47 -9.13
C SER A 324 -9.84 6.68 -9.96
N ARG A 325 -10.26 6.10 -11.09
CA ARG A 325 -9.35 5.35 -11.98
C ARG A 325 -8.26 6.21 -12.59
N LEU A 326 -8.55 7.47 -12.91
CA LEU A 326 -7.53 8.38 -13.42
C LEU A 326 -6.45 8.63 -12.35
N GLN A 327 -6.86 8.92 -11.11
CA GLN A 327 -5.92 9.09 -10.00
C GLN A 327 -5.08 7.82 -9.77
N GLN A 328 -5.73 6.64 -9.81
CA GLN A 328 -5.03 5.35 -9.68
C GLN A 328 -4.01 5.16 -10.82
N ARG A 329 -4.37 5.48 -12.07
CA ARG A 329 -3.45 5.40 -13.22
C ARG A 329 -2.27 6.36 -13.11
N LEU A 330 -2.51 7.59 -12.65
CA LEU A 330 -1.47 8.60 -12.44
C LEU A 330 -0.48 8.15 -11.36
N VAL A 331 -0.99 7.76 -10.19
CA VAL A 331 -0.15 7.31 -9.07
C VAL A 331 0.61 6.02 -9.42
N ALA A 332 -0.07 5.05 -10.03
CA ALA A 332 0.56 3.82 -10.52
C ALA A 332 1.66 4.11 -11.55
N GLY A 333 1.35 4.94 -12.54
CA GLY A 333 2.28 5.32 -13.59
C GLY A 333 3.52 6.04 -13.06
N MET A 334 3.36 6.86 -12.02
CA MET A 334 4.47 7.55 -11.33
C MET A 334 5.38 6.53 -10.61
N PHE A 335 4.82 5.59 -9.85
CA PHE A 335 5.60 4.56 -9.17
C PHE A 335 6.30 3.60 -10.14
N GLN A 336 5.64 3.25 -11.24
CA GLN A 336 6.21 2.39 -12.27
C GLN A 336 7.43 3.06 -12.94
N ARG A 337 7.29 4.33 -13.37
CA ARG A 337 8.33 5.04 -14.13
C ARG A 337 9.50 5.49 -13.27
N THR A 338 9.25 5.87 -12.03
CA THR A 338 10.32 6.20 -11.08
C THR A 338 11.14 4.97 -10.65
N GLY A 339 10.69 3.76 -11.02
CA GLY A 339 11.37 2.51 -10.69
C GLY A 339 11.07 2.02 -9.28
N LEU A 340 10.23 2.71 -8.50
CA LEU A 340 9.87 2.30 -7.14
C LEU A 340 9.27 0.89 -7.12
N HIS A 341 8.46 0.57 -8.13
CA HIS A 341 7.90 -0.77 -8.33
C HIS A 341 9.00 -1.83 -8.41
N ALA A 342 9.96 -1.64 -9.32
CA ALA A 342 11.04 -2.59 -9.56
C ALA A 342 11.94 -2.73 -8.33
N ILE A 343 12.24 -1.62 -7.64
CA ILE A 343 13.05 -1.63 -6.41
C ILE A 343 12.32 -2.39 -5.30
N THR A 344 11.06 -2.06 -5.04
CA THR A 344 10.27 -2.71 -3.98
C THR A 344 10.10 -4.21 -4.26
N GLU A 345 9.82 -4.58 -5.51
CA GLU A 345 9.74 -5.97 -5.93
C GLU A 345 11.07 -6.70 -5.70
N ALA A 346 12.19 -6.11 -6.15
CA ALA A 346 13.52 -6.65 -5.96
C ALA A 346 13.88 -6.84 -4.47
N GLN A 347 13.52 -5.88 -3.62
CA GLN A 347 13.70 -5.97 -2.17
C GLN A 347 12.87 -7.08 -1.55
N ARG A 348 11.61 -7.25 -1.99
CA ARG A 348 10.75 -8.35 -1.54
C ARG A 348 11.28 -9.71 -1.98
N ILE A 349 11.85 -9.83 -3.19
CA ILE A 349 12.53 -11.05 -3.67
C ILE A 349 13.75 -11.35 -2.81
N ALA A 350 14.61 -10.36 -2.58
CA ALA A 350 15.80 -10.48 -1.73
C ALA A 350 15.42 -10.91 -0.29
N ALA A 351 14.45 -10.21 0.31
CA ALA A 351 13.93 -10.53 1.63
C ALA A 351 13.28 -11.92 1.68
N ALA A 352 12.59 -12.36 0.63
CA ALA A 352 12.01 -13.72 0.57
C ALA A 352 13.09 -14.79 0.59
N ARG A 353 14.19 -14.59 -0.15
CA ARG A 353 15.32 -15.54 -0.15
C ARG A 353 15.97 -15.63 1.22
N ILE A 354 16.33 -14.48 1.81
CA ILE A 354 16.98 -14.43 3.12
C ILE A 354 16.03 -14.94 4.22
N GLY A 355 14.76 -14.60 4.13
CA GLY A 355 13.71 -15.04 5.05
C GLY A 355 13.54 -16.55 5.06
N GLN A 356 13.55 -17.20 3.89
CA GLN A 356 13.52 -18.66 3.80
C GLN A 356 14.71 -19.30 4.51
N VAL A 357 15.93 -18.82 4.24
CA VAL A 357 17.13 -19.33 4.90
C VAL A 357 17.06 -19.15 6.42
N TRP A 358 16.59 -17.98 6.87
CA TRP A 358 16.47 -17.66 8.28
C TRP A 358 15.39 -18.49 8.99
N VAL A 359 14.20 -18.63 8.41
CA VAL A 359 13.12 -19.47 8.97
C VAL A 359 13.57 -20.93 9.08
N ARG A 360 14.26 -21.46 8.06
CA ARG A 360 14.85 -22.80 8.11
C ARG A 360 15.85 -22.93 9.24
N GLN A 361 16.76 -21.95 9.38
CA GLN A 361 17.75 -21.94 10.45
C GLN A 361 17.07 -22.00 11.84
N LEU A 362 16.08 -21.15 12.09
CA LEU A 362 15.37 -21.14 13.37
C LEU A 362 14.65 -22.48 13.62
N ALA A 363 14.01 -23.05 12.59
CA ALA A 363 13.29 -24.31 12.71
C ALA A 363 14.25 -25.47 13.02
N ASP A 364 15.42 -25.50 12.40
CA ASP A 364 16.45 -26.51 12.67
C ASP A 364 17.06 -26.34 14.07
N GLU A 365 17.30 -25.10 14.54
CA GLU A 365 17.76 -24.83 15.90
C GLU A 365 16.76 -25.33 16.96
N VAL A 366 15.45 -25.12 16.74
CA VAL A 366 14.40 -25.66 17.61
C VAL A 366 14.35 -27.19 17.56
N ALA A 367 14.44 -27.77 16.36
CA ALA A 367 14.36 -29.23 16.19
C ALA A 367 15.57 -29.97 16.77
N THR A 368 16.75 -29.34 16.80
CA THR A 368 18.01 -29.93 17.28
C THR A 368 18.31 -29.61 18.74
N GLY A 369 17.55 -28.72 19.37
CA GLY A 369 17.84 -28.28 20.74
C GLY A 369 19.14 -27.48 20.83
N ALA A 370 19.46 -26.68 19.81
CA ALA A 370 20.67 -25.85 19.79
C ALA A 370 20.72 -24.92 21.02
N GLY A 371 21.93 -24.45 21.38
CA GLY A 371 22.11 -23.49 22.48
C GLY A 371 21.38 -22.15 22.30
N THR A 372 20.77 -21.91 21.13
CA THR A 372 19.95 -20.73 20.82
C THR A 372 18.45 -21.05 20.62
N THR A 373 18.01 -22.23 21.08
CA THR A 373 16.62 -22.71 20.93
C THR A 373 15.60 -21.74 21.54
N ALA A 374 15.93 -21.10 22.67
CA ALA A 374 15.03 -20.18 23.36
C ALA A 374 14.73 -18.95 22.50
N SER A 375 15.75 -18.29 21.96
CA SER A 375 15.55 -17.18 21.02
C SER A 375 14.93 -17.64 19.71
N ALA A 376 15.28 -18.82 19.20
CA ALA A 376 14.72 -19.36 17.96
C ALA A 376 13.20 -19.60 18.06
N THR A 377 12.77 -20.22 19.16
CA THR A 377 11.36 -20.44 19.48
C THR A 377 10.60 -19.11 19.57
N ARG A 378 11.19 -18.14 20.29
CA ARG A 378 10.60 -16.81 20.46
C ARG A 378 10.45 -16.05 19.13
N LEU A 379 11.42 -16.17 18.23
CA LEU A 379 11.41 -15.53 16.91
C LEU A 379 10.43 -16.22 15.94
N LEU A 380 10.34 -17.55 15.97
CA LEU A 380 9.35 -18.30 15.19
C LEU A 380 7.92 -18.05 15.67
N ALA A 381 7.72 -17.83 16.97
CA ALA A 381 6.43 -17.45 17.52
C ALA A 381 5.92 -16.12 16.93
N GLU A 382 6.79 -15.14 16.67
CA GLU A 382 6.41 -13.90 15.95
C GLU A 382 5.90 -14.21 14.54
N LEU A 383 6.52 -15.18 13.87
CA LEU A 383 6.12 -15.65 12.55
C LEU A 383 4.89 -16.58 12.60
N GLY A 384 4.33 -16.82 13.79
CA GLY A 384 3.09 -17.57 13.98
C GLY A 384 3.27 -19.07 14.00
N MET A 385 4.48 -19.56 14.29
CA MET A 385 4.78 -20.99 14.41
C MET A 385 4.95 -21.38 15.88
N THR A 386 4.33 -22.49 16.28
CA THR A 386 4.60 -23.12 17.57
C THR A 386 5.89 -23.96 17.51
N PRO A 387 6.47 -24.39 18.65
CA PRO A 387 7.60 -25.30 18.66
C PRO A 387 7.32 -26.60 17.87
N GLU A 388 6.11 -27.14 18.00
CA GLU A 388 5.70 -28.35 17.28
C GLU A 388 5.61 -28.10 15.78
N ASP A 389 5.08 -26.95 15.36
CA ASP A 389 5.07 -26.55 13.95
C ASP A 389 6.50 -26.43 13.41
N ALA A 390 7.45 -25.90 14.20
CA ALA A 390 8.85 -25.75 13.83
C ALA A 390 9.55 -27.11 13.65
N THR A 391 9.35 -28.06 14.57
CA THR A 391 9.91 -29.41 14.45
C THR A 391 9.35 -30.15 13.23
N ARG A 392 8.02 -30.07 13.00
CA ARG A 392 7.41 -30.67 11.80
C ARG A 392 7.93 -30.04 10.51
N LEU A 393 8.07 -28.71 10.50
CA LEU A 393 8.65 -28.00 9.37
C LEU A 393 10.09 -28.44 9.11
N ALA A 394 10.94 -28.52 10.14
CA ALA A 394 12.34 -28.96 9.98
C ALA A 394 12.42 -30.38 9.38
N ALA A 395 11.58 -31.31 9.85
CA ALA A 395 11.50 -32.66 9.29
C ALA A 395 11.00 -32.66 7.84
N TRP A 396 10.00 -31.83 7.52
CA TRP A 396 9.48 -31.67 6.16
C TRP A 396 10.52 -31.09 5.21
N LEU A 397 11.27 -30.07 5.63
CA LEU A 397 12.36 -29.49 4.86
C LEU A 397 13.48 -30.50 4.61
N LYS A 398 13.83 -31.34 5.59
CA LYS A 398 14.82 -32.41 5.41
C LYS A 398 14.42 -33.43 4.34
N ARG A 399 13.12 -33.72 4.17
CA ARG A 399 12.62 -34.58 3.08
C ARG A 399 12.72 -33.93 1.69
N HIS A 400 12.94 -32.62 1.63
CA HIS A 400 13.04 -31.84 0.41
C HIS A 400 14.42 -31.15 0.29
N ASP A 401 15.50 -31.79 0.76
CA ASP A 401 16.88 -31.27 0.68
C ASP A 401 17.05 -29.84 1.22
N GLY A 402 16.22 -29.46 2.20
CA GLY A 402 16.22 -28.15 2.82
C GLY A 402 15.59 -27.02 1.99
N THR A 403 15.14 -27.28 0.76
CA THR A 403 14.44 -26.30 -0.09
C THR A 403 13.25 -26.96 -0.80
N PRO A 404 12.01 -26.64 -0.41
CA PRO A 404 10.85 -27.32 -0.99
C PRO A 404 10.67 -27.00 -2.47
N PRO A 405 10.37 -28.00 -3.32
CA PRO A 405 10.08 -27.76 -4.72
C PRO A 405 8.80 -26.93 -4.87
N THR A 406 8.67 -26.24 -6.01
CA THR A 406 7.50 -25.42 -6.35
C THR A 406 6.16 -26.15 -6.18
N THR A 407 6.11 -27.45 -6.50
CA THR A 407 4.90 -28.28 -6.37
C THR A 407 4.50 -28.46 -4.91
N ALA A 408 5.45 -28.75 -4.02
CA ALA A 408 5.22 -28.86 -2.58
C ALA A 408 4.83 -27.49 -1.98
N LEU A 409 5.47 -26.41 -2.45
CA LEU A 409 5.12 -25.03 -2.08
C LEU A 409 3.71 -24.63 -2.51
N LEU A 410 3.09 -25.28 -3.49
CA LEU A 410 1.73 -25.00 -3.93
C LEU A 410 0.67 -25.85 -3.21
N GLY A 411 1.09 -26.93 -2.55
CA GLY A 411 0.20 -27.80 -1.80
C GLY A 411 -0.47 -27.14 -0.60
N ASP A 412 -1.48 -27.80 -0.05
CA ASP A 412 -2.21 -27.37 1.15
C ASP A 412 -1.74 -28.10 2.43
N GLU A 413 -0.59 -28.78 2.36
CA GLU A 413 0.05 -29.41 3.51
C GLU A 413 0.29 -28.37 4.63
N PRO A 414 0.03 -28.70 5.90
CA PRO A 414 0.21 -27.78 7.02
C PRO A 414 1.60 -27.13 7.07
N GLU A 415 2.64 -27.89 6.76
CA GLU A 415 4.05 -27.45 6.75
C GLU A 415 4.32 -26.46 5.61
N ALA A 416 3.80 -26.71 4.41
CA ALA A 416 3.90 -25.78 3.28
C ALA A 416 3.16 -24.46 3.56
N VAL A 417 1.98 -24.53 4.20
CA VAL A 417 1.24 -23.35 4.66
C VAL A 417 2.03 -22.58 5.72
N ALA A 418 2.61 -23.27 6.72
CA ALA A 418 3.40 -22.64 7.77
C ALA A 418 4.65 -21.94 7.20
N TRP A 419 5.39 -22.61 6.32
CA TRP A 419 6.55 -22.04 5.62
C TRP A 419 6.19 -20.77 4.83
N ARG A 420 5.17 -20.84 3.96
CA ARG A 420 4.70 -19.68 3.18
C ARG A 420 4.28 -18.52 4.08
N THR A 421 3.56 -18.82 5.16
CA THR A 421 3.06 -17.81 6.10
C THR A 421 4.21 -17.12 6.84
N ALA A 422 5.16 -17.90 7.35
CA ALA A 422 6.33 -17.39 8.05
C ALA A 422 7.21 -16.53 7.14
N THR A 423 7.52 -17.00 5.92
CA THR A 423 8.29 -16.21 4.96
C THR A 423 7.56 -14.92 4.55
N ARG A 424 6.25 -14.99 4.29
CA ARG A 424 5.48 -13.78 3.93
C ARG A 424 5.46 -12.76 5.06
N ARG A 425 5.26 -13.20 6.31
CA ARG A 425 5.33 -12.32 7.50
C ARG A 425 6.69 -11.67 7.64
N PHE A 426 7.75 -12.46 7.51
CA PHE A 426 9.11 -11.93 7.53
C PHE A 426 9.31 -10.83 6.48
N VAL A 427 8.89 -11.08 5.24
CA VAL A 427 9.06 -10.09 4.16
C VAL A 427 8.22 -8.84 4.42
N ASN A 428 6.97 -8.97 4.87
CA ASN A 428 6.10 -7.83 5.17
C ASN A 428 6.59 -6.98 6.34
N GLU A 429 7.32 -7.57 7.30
CA GLU A 429 7.91 -6.86 8.44
C GLU A 429 9.24 -6.20 8.08
N ALA A 430 10.04 -6.83 7.20
CA ALA A 430 11.29 -6.27 6.71
C ALA A 430 11.01 -5.15 5.69
N VAL A 431 10.37 -5.47 4.57
CA VAL A 431 9.98 -4.50 3.55
C VAL A 431 8.58 -3.98 3.90
N GLN A 432 8.50 -2.73 4.38
CA GLN A 432 7.30 -2.19 5.01
C GLN A 432 6.06 -2.30 4.12
N ASN A 433 5.09 -3.10 4.56
CA ASN A 433 3.79 -3.23 3.94
C ASN A 433 2.71 -2.81 4.95
N PRO A 434 2.38 -1.52 5.07
CA PRO A 434 1.45 -1.04 6.09
C PRO A 434 0.07 -1.65 5.89
N GLU A 435 -0.49 -2.25 6.95
CA GLU A 435 -1.86 -2.73 6.97
C GLU A 435 -2.83 -1.62 7.40
N ALA A 436 -4.14 -1.82 7.23
CA ALA A 436 -5.17 -0.93 7.73
C ALA A 436 -5.09 -0.76 9.25
N VAL A 437 -4.66 -1.81 9.97
CA VAL A 437 -4.42 -1.79 11.42
C VAL A 437 -3.19 -0.96 11.82
N ASP A 438 -2.28 -0.64 10.88
CA ASP A 438 -1.12 0.22 11.15
C ASP A 438 -1.48 1.70 11.20
N LYS A 439 -2.73 2.04 10.89
CA LYS A 439 -3.12 3.43 10.69
C LYS A 439 -3.98 3.93 11.83
N PRO A 440 -3.90 5.24 12.15
CA PRO A 440 -4.93 5.89 12.95
C PRO A 440 -6.31 5.62 12.33
N ALA A 441 -7.33 5.37 13.15
CA ALA A 441 -8.69 5.13 12.67
C ALA A 441 -9.19 6.25 11.74
N LEU A 442 -8.81 7.49 12.04
CA LEU A 442 -9.09 8.67 11.21
C LEU A 442 -8.54 8.57 9.78
N ALA A 443 -7.49 7.79 9.53
CA ALA A 443 -7.00 7.53 8.17
C ALA A 443 -7.99 6.72 7.31
N GLY A 444 -9.01 6.11 7.91
CA GLY A 444 -10.15 5.52 7.19
C GLY A 444 -11.15 6.55 6.69
N HIS A 445 -11.08 7.80 7.18
CA HIS A 445 -11.99 8.90 6.82
C HIS A 445 -11.38 9.79 5.73
N ALA A 446 -12.20 10.36 4.84
CA ALA A 446 -11.73 11.13 3.70
C ALA A 446 -10.84 12.34 4.10
N ALA A 447 -11.17 13.04 5.18
CA ALA A 447 -10.35 14.15 5.69
C ALA A 447 -9.06 13.64 6.37
N GLY A 448 -9.16 12.57 7.16
CA GLY A 448 -7.98 12.01 7.85
C GLY A 448 -6.99 11.31 6.91
N ARG A 449 -7.43 10.83 5.73
CA ARG A 449 -6.52 10.35 4.67
C ARG A 449 -5.53 11.42 4.22
N LEU A 450 -5.92 12.70 4.22
CA LEU A 450 -5.03 13.81 3.88
C LEU A 450 -3.91 14.02 4.90
N ALA A 451 -4.21 13.79 6.18
CA ALA A 451 -3.24 13.90 7.27
C ALA A 451 -2.35 12.66 7.37
N TYR A 452 -2.93 11.46 7.21
CA TYR A 452 -2.31 10.20 7.61
C TYR A 452 -1.98 9.23 6.45
N GLY A 453 -2.26 9.59 5.19
CA GLY A 453 -2.05 8.70 4.03
C GLY A 453 -0.62 8.15 3.94
N ILE A 454 0.39 9.03 3.95
CA ILE A 454 1.82 8.64 3.92
C ILE A 454 2.32 8.16 5.28
N THR A 455 1.73 8.63 6.40
CA THR A 455 2.20 8.25 7.73
C THR A 455 2.07 6.76 7.99
N SER A 456 1.20 6.06 7.26
CA SER A 456 1.04 4.59 7.30
C SER A 456 2.38 3.84 7.29
N PHE A 457 3.31 4.21 6.39
CA PHE A 457 4.64 3.58 6.31
C PHE A 457 5.50 3.88 7.55
N MET A 458 5.36 5.07 8.11
CA MET A 458 6.06 5.52 9.31
C MET A 458 5.54 4.81 10.57
N PHE A 459 4.22 4.60 10.67
CA PHE A 459 3.62 3.78 11.73
C PHE A 459 4.06 2.32 11.63
N ALA A 460 4.03 1.74 10.42
CA ALA A 460 4.50 0.38 10.18
C ALA A 460 5.98 0.22 10.55
N PHE A 461 6.85 1.15 10.15
CA PHE A 461 8.27 1.15 10.55
C PHE A 461 8.45 1.26 12.07
N THR A 462 7.68 2.14 12.72
CA THR A 462 7.72 2.31 14.18
C THR A 462 7.36 1.02 14.89
N ARG A 463 6.30 0.33 14.46
CA ARG A 463 5.86 -0.94 15.05
C ARG A 463 6.85 -2.08 14.74
N ASN A 464 7.15 -2.29 13.47
CA ASN A 464 7.84 -3.49 12.98
C ASN A 464 9.36 -3.44 13.20
N VAL A 465 9.95 -2.24 13.23
CA VAL A 465 11.39 -2.04 13.40
C VAL A 465 11.68 -1.47 14.79
N LEU A 466 11.20 -0.28 15.13
CA LEU A 466 11.63 0.40 16.37
C LEU A 466 11.12 -0.30 17.64
N LEU A 467 9.80 -0.35 17.83
CA LEU A 467 9.19 -0.93 19.04
C LEU A 467 9.50 -2.41 19.16
N ARG A 468 9.50 -3.16 18.05
CA ARG A 468 9.92 -4.56 18.05
C ARG A 468 11.38 -4.71 18.48
N SER A 469 12.31 -3.92 17.95
CA SER A 469 13.74 -4.03 18.31
C SER A 469 13.97 -3.65 19.77
N LEU A 470 13.28 -2.62 20.28
CA LEU A 470 13.32 -2.24 21.69
C LEU A 470 12.75 -3.34 22.60
N LYS A 471 11.61 -3.93 22.24
CA LYS A 471 11.01 -5.04 22.99
C LYS A 471 11.91 -6.28 23.00
N GLN A 472 12.48 -6.65 21.85
CA GLN A 472 13.41 -7.78 21.76
C GLN A 472 14.69 -7.52 22.56
N ALA A 473 15.23 -6.31 22.51
CA ALA A 473 16.40 -5.93 23.32
C ALA A 473 16.09 -5.95 24.81
N GLY A 474 14.94 -5.41 25.23
CA GLY A 474 14.47 -5.49 26.62
C GLY A 474 14.38 -6.94 27.09
N GLU A 475 13.74 -7.81 26.29
CA GLU A 475 13.65 -9.24 26.56
C GLU A 475 15.03 -9.93 26.62
N GLY A 476 15.97 -9.56 25.74
CA GLY A 476 17.34 -10.06 25.76
C GLY A 476 18.16 -9.57 26.97
N LEU A 477 17.88 -8.38 27.51
CA LEU A 477 18.58 -7.83 28.68
C LEU A 477 17.98 -8.35 30.00
N THR A 478 16.65 -8.35 30.13
CA THR A 478 15.98 -8.63 31.41
C THR A 478 15.32 -10.00 31.48
N GLY A 479 15.19 -10.72 30.35
CA GLY A 479 14.54 -12.03 30.30
C GLY A 479 15.36 -13.15 30.96
N GLY A 480 14.67 -14.05 31.66
CA GLY A 480 15.23 -15.32 32.15
C GLY A 480 15.21 -16.41 31.09
N GLY A 481 16.06 -17.43 31.23
CA GLY A 481 16.08 -18.60 30.32
C GLY A 481 16.82 -18.42 28.99
N TYR A 482 17.54 -17.31 28.80
CA TYR A 482 18.35 -17.04 27.61
C TYR A 482 19.85 -17.24 27.87
N THR A 483 20.51 -17.96 26.97
CA THR A 483 21.98 -18.06 26.92
C THR A 483 22.61 -16.74 26.46
N LEU A 484 23.93 -16.57 26.61
CA LEU A 484 24.63 -15.39 26.08
C LEU A 484 24.42 -15.24 24.56
N ALA A 485 24.40 -16.35 23.82
CA ALA A 485 24.14 -16.36 22.38
C ALA A 485 22.70 -15.93 22.05
N ASP A 486 21.71 -16.38 22.83
CA ASP A 486 20.33 -15.90 22.70
C ASP A 486 20.23 -14.40 22.94
N ARG A 487 20.86 -13.89 24.00
CA ARG A 487 20.86 -12.47 24.34
C ARG A 487 21.50 -11.63 23.26
N ALA A 488 22.65 -12.05 22.73
CA ALA A 488 23.32 -11.38 21.62
C ALA A 488 22.42 -11.33 20.36
N ARG A 489 21.72 -12.42 20.04
CA ARG A 489 20.77 -12.46 18.92
C ARG A 489 19.58 -11.51 19.12
N LEU A 490 19.02 -11.47 20.33
CA LEU A 490 17.90 -10.59 20.66
C LEU A 490 18.29 -9.09 20.71
N LEU A 491 19.57 -8.78 20.96
CA LEU A 491 20.13 -7.43 20.83
C LEU A 491 20.50 -7.06 19.39
N GLY A 492 20.75 -8.05 18.53
CA GLY A 492 21.13 -7.86 17.12
C GLY A 492 20.25 -6.87 16.33
N PRO A 493 18.92 -6.84 16.48
CA PRO A 493 18.06 -5.86 15.83
C PRO A 493 18.42 -4.40 16.08
N LEU A 494 18.88 -4.06 17.30
CA LEU A 494 19.35 -2.70 17.61
C LEU A 494 20.61 -2.36 16.81
N VAL A 495 21.57 -3.30 16.74
CA VAL A 495 22.79 -3.13 15.94
C VAL A 495 22.44 -2.96 14.46
N GLY A 496 21.55 -3.81 13.94
CA GLY A 496 21.05 -3.68 12.57
C GLY A 496 20.34 -2.35 12.31
N GLY A 497 19.58 -1.84 13.29
CA GLY A 497 18.95 -0.51 13.24
C GLY A 497 19.97 0.63 13.20
N ILE A 498 21.04 0.54 13.99
CA ILE A 498 22.15 1.51 13.96
C ILE A 498 22.87 1.49 12.61
N THR A 499 23.14 0.31 12.06
CA THR A 499 23.76 0.18 10.73
C THR A 499 22.87 0.76 9.63
N LEU A 500 21.57 0.47 9.68
CA LEU A 500 20.59 1.07 8.76
C LEU A 500 20.59 2.60 8.88
N ALA A 501 20.62 3.13 10.10
CA ALA A 501 20.66 4.57 10.35
C ALA A 501 21.93 5.22 9.77
N ALA A 502 23.09 4.60 9.97
CA ALA A 502 24.35 5.07 9.40
C ALA A 502 24.33 5.05 7.86
N ALA A 503 23.80 3.98 7.25
CA ALA A 503 23.66 3.88 5.80
C ALA A 503 22.71 4.96 5.23
N GLN A 504 21.56 5.15 5.88
CA GLN A 504 20.60 6.20 5.53
C GLN A 504 21.21 7.60 5.65
N TYR A 505 22.02 7.84 6.68
CA TYR A 505 22.74 9.09 6.86
C TYR A 505 23.71 9.36 5.70
N GLY A 506 24.55 8.38 5.34
CA GLY A 506 25.50 8.51 4.23
C GLY A 506 24.81 8.74 2.88
N PHE A 507 23.73 8.00 2.62
CA PHE A 507 22.97 8.15 1.37
C PHE A 507 22.20 9.46 1.29
N ALA A 508 21.68 9.95 2.42
CA ALA A 508 21.06 11.26 2.51
C ALA A 508 22.04 12.38 2.12
N ALA A 509 23.32 12.29 2.51
CA ALA A 509 24.35 13.25 2.13
C ALA A 509 24.63 13.27 0.62
N VAL A 510 24.63 12.10 -0.02
CA VAL A 510 24.76 11.97 -1.49
C VAL A 510 23.55 12.57 -2.21
N ARG A 511 22.34 12.18 -1.80
CA ARG A 511 21.08 12.68 -2.39
C ARG A 511 20.95 14.19 -2.27
N ASP A 512 21.24 14.74 -1.09
CA ASP A 512 21.15 16.18 -0.87
C ASP A 512 22.21 16.93 -1.69
N GLY A 513 23.39 16.34 -1.90
CA GLY A 513 24.38 16.87 -2.85
C GLY A 513 23.91 16.93 -4.30
N LEU A 514 23.12 15.96 -4.75
CA LEU A 514 22.61 15.88 -6.12
C LEU A 514 21.37 16.77 -6.38
N PHE A 515 20.44 16.86 -5.41
CA PHE A 515 19.10 17.42 -5.65
C PHE A 515 18.72 18.58 -4.72
N SER A 516 19.52 18.91 -3.71
CA SER A 516 19.22 19.96 -2.73
C SER A 516 20.48 20.56 -2.09
N PRO A 517 21.42 21.09 -2.90
CA PRO A 517 22.71 21.59 -2.40
C PRO A 517 22.56 22.68 -1.32
N GLU A 518 21.51 23.51 -1.43
CA GLU A 518 21.14 24.56 -0.46
C GLU A 518 20.92 24.06 0.98
N ARG A 519 20.63 22.77 1.20
CA ARG A 519 20.45 22.24 2.55
C ARG A 519 21.76 22.13 3.33
N ARG A 520 22.91 22.13 2.66
CA ARG A 520 24.23 22.11 3.30
C ARG A 520 24.53 23.40 4.07
N GLU A 521 23.77 24.47 3.83
CA GLU A 521 23.94 25.78 4.46
C GLU A 521 23.16 25.94 5.79
N ARG A 522 22.38 24.92 6.22
CA ARG A 522 21.69 24.93 7.52
C ARG A 522 22.63 24.63 8.69
N GLU A 523 22.27 25.09 9.88
CA GLU A 523 23.00 24.79 11.13
C GLU A 523 23.22 23.28 11.31
N THR A 524 24.42 22.92 11.80
CA THR A 524 24.86 21.52 11.91
C THR A 524 23.91 20.66 12.72
N TRP A 525 23.37 21.17 13.83
CA TRP A 525 22.43 20.41 14.66
C TRP A 525 21.09 20.15 13.96
N VAL A 526 20.57 21.12 13.20
CA VAL A 526 19.35 21.00 12.39
C VAL A 526 19.54 19.92 11.33
N ASN A 527 20.70 19.92 10.68
CA ASN A 527 21.06 18.92 9.68
C ASN A 527 21.21 17.53 10.30
N THR A 528 21.84 17.41 11.47
CA THR A 528 21.94 16.15 12.22
C THR A 528 20.57 15.63 12.62
N LEU A 529 19.70 16.47 13.19
CA LEU A 529 18.35 16.08 13.58
C LEU A 529 17.49 15.66 12.39
N SER A 530 17.56 16.41 11.27
CA SER A 530 16.91 16.03 10.00
C SER A 530 17.42 14.68 9.48
N ASN A 531 18.71 14.41 9.57
CA ASN A 531 19.27 13.16 9.09
C ASN A 531 18.89 11.98 10.00
N LEU A 532 18.87 12.16 11.32
CA LEU A 532 18.34 11.18 12.27
C LEU A 532 16.85 10.91 12.05
N ASP A 533 16.06 11.94 11.75
CA ASP A 533 14.65 11.78 11.40
C ASP A 533 14.45 10.98 10.10
N ARG A 534 15.35 11.13 9.11
CA ARG A 534 15.33 10.37 7.85
C ARG A 534 15.68 8.89 8.03
N THR A 535 16.40 8.52 9.08
CA THR A 535 16.63 7.10 9.40
C THR A 535 15.37 6.43 9.94
N GLY A 536 14.32 7.21 10.21
CA GLY A 536 13.10 6.75 10.83
C GLY A 536 13.20 6.62 12.34
N LEU A 537 14.31 7.05 12.97
CA LEU A 537 14.55 6.92 14.42
C LEU A 537 13.39 7.42 15.28
N PHE A 538 12.76 8.52 14.89
CA PHE A 538 11.67 9.13 15.66
C PHE A 538 10.29 8.55 15.32
N GLY A 539 10.20 7.69 14.31
CA GLY A 539 8.96 7.00 13.96
C GLY A 539 7.77 7.95 13.87
N THR A 540 6.70 7.64 14.58
CA THR A 540 5.46 8.43 14.64
C THR A 540 5.59 9.80 15.30
N LEU A 541 6.68 10.07 16.04
CA LEU A 541 6.97 11.38 16.63
C LEU A 541 7.64 12.34 15.66
N SER A 542 8.13 11.83 14.52
CA SER A 542 8.79 12.62 13.47
C SER A 542 8.03 13.91 13.11
N PRO A 543 6.71 13.92 12.88
CA PRO A 543 6.01 15.13 12.51
C PRO A 543 5.94 16.17 13.63
N VAL A 544 5.85 15.74 14.89
CA VAL A 544 5.84 16.62 16.06
C VAL A 544 7.21 17.26 16.25
N LEU A 545 8.27 16.45 16.17
CA LEU A 545 9.64 16.95 16.25
C LEU A 545 9.95 17.91 15.10
N ASN A 546 9.51 17.60 13.89
CA ASN A 546 9.69 18.47 12.73
C ASN A 546 8.91 19.78 12.87
N ALA A 547 7.70 19.76 13.44
CA ALA A 547 6.93 20.98 13.71
C ALA A 547 7.57 21.84 14.82
N ALA A 548 8.17 21.22 15.83
CA ALA A 548 8.84 21.93 16.93
C ALA A 548 10.22 22.49 16.55
N THR A 549 10.95 21.81 15.66
CA THR A 549 12.37 22.13 15.37
C THR A 549 12.62 22.69 13.98
N GLY A 550 11.64 22.64 13.07
CA GLY A 550 11.82 23.03 11.67
C GLY A 550 12.80 22.16 10.88
N ALA A 551 13.29 21.06 11.46
CA ALA A 551 14.48 20.37 10.97
C ALA A 551 14.33 19.83 9.53
N ARG A 552 13.18 19.22 9.22
CA ARG A 552 12.90 18.65 7.89
C ARG A 552 11.93 19.47 7.04
N TYR A 553 10.98 20.13 7.68
CA TYR A 553 9.91 20.91 7.06
C TYR A 553 9.76 22.23 7.82
N ASP A 554 10.04 23.38 7.17
CA ASP A 554 9.74 24.70 7.73
C ASP A 554 8.22 24.94 7.67
N ARG A 555 7.46 24.24 8.51
CA ARG A 555 6.00 24.24 8.50
C ARG A 555 5.45 24.68 9.84
N SER A 556 4.38 25.48 9.78
CA SER A 556 3.59 25.83 10.97
C SER A 556 2.86 24.61 11.54
N LEU A 557 2.57 24.62 12.85
CA LEU A 557 1.77 23.58 13.52
C LEU A 557 0.39 23.36 12.86
N LEU A 558 -0.19 24.41 12.26
CA LEU A 558 -1.42 24.34 11.47
C LEU A 558 -1.25 23.47 10.20
N GLY A 559 -0.09 23.51 9.55
CA GLY A 559 0.24 22.65 8.42
C GLY A 559 0.43 21.16 8.79
N PHE A 560 0.68 20.86 10.08
CA PHE A 560 0.72 19.48 10.58
C PHE A 560 -0.69 18.90 10.78
N VAL A 561 -1.62 19.67 11.37
CA VAL A 561 -3.02 19.25 11.58
C VAL A 561 -3.77 19.09 10.26
N ALA A 562 -3.52 19.98 9.29
CA ALA A 562 -4.11 19.88 7.96
C ALA A 562 -3.52 18.73 7.11
N GLY A 563 -2.37 18.18 7.49
CA GLY A 563 -1.69 17.12 6.79
C GLY A 563 -0.66 17.59 5.76
N PRO A 564 0.30 16.72 5.40
CA PRO A 564 1.45 17.11 4.58
C PRO A 564 1.09 17.55 3.16
N TYR A 565 -0.06 17.11 2.64
CA TYR A 565 -0.57 17.47 1.32
C TYR A 565 -1.27 18.83 1.30
N VAL A 566 -2.18 19.07 2.25
CA VAL A 566 -2.92 20.34 2.37
C VAL A 566 -1.96 21.46 2.72
N GLY A 567 -1.07 21.25 3.70
CA GLY A 567 -0.04 22.22 4.03
C GLY A 567 0.85 22.55 2.83
N HIS A 568 1.26 21.53 2.05
CA HIS A 568 2.06 21.76 0.84
C HIS A 568 1.35 22.63 -0.20
N LEU A 569 0.08 22.35 -0.51
CA LEU A 569 -0.66 23.15 -1.48
C LEU A 569 -0.99 24.55 -0.94
N ALA A 570 -1.47 24.65 0.29
CA ALA A 570 -1.84 25.92 0.91
C ALA A 570 -0.64 26.87 1.01
N GLU A 571 0.54 26.39 1.44
CA GLU A 571 1.75 27.21 1.55
C GLU A 571 2.24 27.70 0.19
N ASN A 572 2.26 26.83 -0.83
CA ASN A 572 2.74 27.19 -2.15
C ASN A 572 1.76 28.09 -2.90
N LEU A 573 0.45 27.87 -2.77
CA LEU A 573 -0.57 28.77 -3.32
C LEU A 573 -0.61 30.10 -2.58
N ALA A 574 -0.41 30.10 -1.25
CA ALA A 574 -0.25 31.32 -0.47
C ALA A 574 0.97 32.10 -0.97
N ALA A 575 2.12 31.45 -1.16
CA ALA A 575 3.33 32.08 -1.70
C ALA A 575 3.08 32.72 -3.08
N VAL A 576 2.36 32.03 -3.98
CA VAL A 576 1.91 32.58 -5.28
C VAL A 576 1.04 33.82 -5.07
N SER A 577 0.00 33.72 -4.25
CA SER A 577 -0.93 34.83 -4.01
C SER A 577 -0.22 36.05 -3.40
N THR A 578 0.66 35.84 -2.42
CA THR A 578 1.37 36.94 -1.73
C THR A 578 2.45 37.60 -2.58
N GLY A 579 3.03 36.89 -3.55
CA GLY A 579 4.02 37.47 -4.47
C GLY A 579 3.41 38.07 -5.74
N LEU A 580 2.12 37.85 -5.99
CA LEU A 580 1.36 38.50 -7.08
C LEU A 580 0.61 39.77 -6.62
N LEU A 581 0.61 40.07 -5.32
CA LEU A 581 -0.02 41.28 -4.79
C LEU A 581 0.91 42.49 -4.95
N PRO A 582 0.47 43.59 -5.60
CA PRO A 582 1.23 44.84 -5.63
C PRO A 582 1.26 45.49 -4.24
N ALA A 583 2.26 46.34 -3.99
CA ALA A 583 2.31 47.19 -2.80
C ALA A 583 1.04 48.07 -2.71
N PRO A 584 0.50 48.33 -1.50
CA PRO A 584 1.04 48.05 -0.16
C PRO A 584 0.64 46.69 0.44
N LEU A 585 -0.07 45.84 -0.30
CA LEU A 585 -0.54 44.53 0.20
C LEU A 585 0.51 43.41 0.01
N GLY A 586 1.47 43.60 -0.90
CA GLY A 586 2.60 42.70 -1.12
C GLY A 586 3.85 43.04 -0.29
N ARG A 587 4.60 42.02 0.13
CA ARG A 587 5.86 42.14 0.92
C ARG A 587 7.12 42.38 0.07
N ASN A 588 7.04 43.11 -1.03
CA ASN A 588 8.25 43.49 -1.76
C ASN A 588 8.74 44.85 -1.25
N SER A 589 9.91 44.86 -0.61
CA SER A 589 10.65 46.10 -0.34
C SER A 589 11.46 46.49 -1.57
N ASP A 590 11.61 47.79 -1.81
CA ASP A 590 12.45 48.32 -2.89
C ASP A 590 13.87 47.71 -2.80
N GLY A 591 14.27 46.96 -3.83
CA GLY A 591 15.59 46.34 -3.93
C GLY A 591 15.66 44.81 -3.73
N THR A 592 14.55 44.12 -3.45
CA THR A 592 14.54 42.63 -3.37
C THR A 592 13.55 41.99 -4.33
N ASN A 593 13.86 40.77 -4.81
CA ASN A 593 12.95 39.93 -5.60
C ASN A 593 12.47 38.70 -4.81
N SER A 594 12.56 38.76 -3.48
CA SER A 594 12.31 37.62 -2.59
C SER A 594 10.86 37.13 -2.62
N ALA A 595 9.88 38.01 -2.87
CA ALA A 595 8.48 37.64 -2.97
C ALA A 595 8.16 36.98 -4.33
N GLU A 596 8.65 37.55 -5.42
CA GLU A 596 8.52 37.03 -6.79
C GLU A 596 9.20 35.66 -6.94
N HIS A 597 10.42 35.53 -6.40
CA HIS A 597 11.16 34.27 -6.41
C HIS A 597 10.41 33.18 -5.64
N ARG A 598 9.84 33.52 -4.47
CA ARG A 598 8.98 32.61 -3.70
C ARG A 598 7.69 32.25 -4.44
N ALA A 599 7.07 33.20 -5.13
CA ALA A 599 5.87 32.96 -5.92
C ALA A 599 6.13 31.99 -7.09
N VAL A 600 7.20 32.19 -7.86
CA VAL A 600 7.54 31.29 -8.98
C VAL A 600 7.89 29.89 -8.46
N ARG A 601 8.61 29.79 -7.34
CA ARG A 601 8.89 28.49 -6.68
C ARG A 601 7.60 27.83 -6.19
N GLY A 602 6.68 28.60 -5.63
CA GLY A 602 5.36 28.13 -5.20
C GLY A 602 4.53 27.61 -6.37
N PHE A 603 4.48 28.36 -7.47
CA PHE A 603 3.79 27.96 -8.69
C PHE A 603 4.38 26.67 -9.27
N HIS A 604 5.71 26.60 -9.34
CA HIS A 604 6.38 25.38 -9.78
C HIS A 604 5.98 24.18 -8.92
N ALA A 605 6.03 24.30 -7.59
CA ALA A 605 5.75 23.19 -6.68
C ALA A 605 4.27 22.76 -6.68
N ALA A 606 3.34 23.71 -6.76
CA ALA A 606 1.90 23.45 -6.68
C ALA A 606 1.27 23.07 -8.04
N VAL A 607 1.85 23.52 -9.16
CA VAL A 607 1.23 23.39 -10.49
C VAL A 607 2.13 22.65 -11.47
N LEU A 608 3.35 23.13 -11.73
CA LEU A 608 4.20 22.55 -12.78
C LEU A 608 4.75 21.17 -12.41
N ALA A 609 5.25 21.00 -11.19
CA ALA A 609 5.77 19.73 -10.68
C ALA A 609 4.74 18.59 -10.79
N PRO A 610 3.50 18.72 -10.27
CA PRO A 610 2.51 17.67 -10.41
C PRO A 610 2.05 17.48 -11.86
N ALA A 611 2.02 18.54 -12.70
CA ALA A 611 1.70 18.41 -14.11
C ALA A 611 2.77 17.63 -14.89
N VAL A 612 4.06 17.90 -14.65
CA VAL A 612 5.18 17.15 -15.23
C VAL A 612 5.10 15.68 -14.83
N SER A 613 4.86 15.41 -13.54
CA SER A 613 4.67 14.04 -13.05
C SER A 613 3.44 13.37 -13.65
N ALA A 614 2.32 14.07 -13.78
CA ALA A 614 1.10 13.53 -14.39
C ALA A 614 1.30 13.20 -15.88
N ALA A 615 1.89 14.11 -16.65
CA ALA A 615 2.18 13.91 -18.06
C ALA A 615 3.12 12.71 -18.25
N ALA A 616 4.25 12.71 -17.55
CA ALA A 616 5.16 11.57 -17.55
C ALA A 616 4.44 10.29 -17.14
N SER A 617 3.51 10.34 -16.17
CA SER A 617 2.75 9.18 -15.69
C SER A 617 1.71 8.61 -16.66
N LEU A 618 1.37 9.31 -17.74
CA LEU A 618 0.42 8.83 -18.75
C LEU A 618 1.06 8.46 -20.09
N LEU A 619 2.29 8.92 -20.36
CA LEU A 619 2.96 8.66 -21.64
C LEU A 619 3.28 7.17 -21.84
N PRO A 620 2.95 6.57 -23.00
CA PRO A 620 3.31 5.19 -23.30
C PRO A 620 4.83 5.05 -23.31
N ALA A 621 5.36 4.07 -22.58
CA ALA A 621 6.81 3.88 -22.46
C ALA A 621 7.15 2.39 -22.33
N GLY A 622 8.08 1.91 -23.15
CA GLY A 622 8.78 0.66 -22.89
C GLY A 622 9.75 0.82 -21.71
N ARG A 623 10.37 -0.28 -21.24
CA ARG A 623 11.25 -0.28 -20.05
C ARG A 623 12.34 0.81 -20.06
N ALA A 624 13.01 1.02 -21.19
CA ALA A 624 14.08 2.02 -21.29
C ALA A 624 13.57 3.47 -21.23
N LEU A 625 12.52 3.80 -22.00
CA LEU A 625 11.90 5.12 -21.99
C LEU A 625 11.22 5.43 -20.64
N GLY A 626 10.68 4.41 -19.97
CA GLY A 626 10.08 4.56 -18.65
C GLY A 626 11.08 5.04 -17.59
N ALA A 627 12.32 4.52 -17.62
CA ALA A 627 13.38 4.96 -16.71
C ALA A 627 13.79 6.42 -16.97
N VAL A 628 13.86 6.82 -18.25
CA VAL A 628 14.12 8.23 -18.63
C VAL A 628 13.01 9.15 -18.10
N TYR A 629 11.74 8.76 -18.24
CA TYR A 629 10.63 9.50 -17.65
C TYR A 629 10.71 9.55 -16.12
N GLY A 630 11.15 8.47 -15.47
CA GLY A 630 11.45 8.43 -14.05
C GLY A 630 12.44 9.52 -13.61
N VAL A 631 13.61 9.54 -14.24
CA VAL A 631 14.66 10.54 -13.96
C VAL A 631 14.17 11.95 -14.29
N GLY A 632 13.49 12.13 -15.42
CA GLY A 632 12.88 13.41 -15.82
C GLY A 632 11.86 13.92 -14.79
N MET A 633 11.01 13.04 -14.24
CA MET A 633 10.10 13.41 -13.15
C MET A 633 10.85 13.81 -11.89
N MET A 634 11.89 13.08 -11.48
CA MET A 634 12.68 13.43 -10.29
C MET A 634 13.38 14.79 -10.44
N ALA A 635 13.95 15.05 -11.62
CA ALA A 635 14.60 16.31 -11.93
C ALA A 635 13.58 17.46 -12.02
N GLY A 636 12.48 17.28 -12.76
CA GLY A 636 11.44 18.28 -12.95
C GLY A 636 10.66 18.63 -11.68
N THR A 637 10.52 17.69 -10.73
CA THR A 637 9.90 17.96 -9.41
C THR A 637 10.89 18.42 -8.35
N SER A 638 12.15 18.65 -8.71
CA SER A 638 13.20 19.03 -7.76
C SER A 638 13.09 20.48 -7.31
N ARG A 639 13.65 20.78 -6.13
CA ARG A 639 13.77 22.16 -5.64
C ARG A 639 14.71 22.99 -6.54
N GLY A 640 15.73 22.34 -7.10
CA GLY A 640 16.65 22.95 -8.07
C GLY A 640 15.94 23.41 -9.33
N ALA A 641 15.04 22.58 -9.91
CA ALA A 641 14.23 22.98 -11.06
C ALA A 641 13.33 24.18 -10.76
N GLY A 642 12.67 24.18 -9.59
CA GLY A 642 11.86 25.33 -9.16
C GLY A 642 12.67 26.60 -8.94
N ARG A 643 13.91 26.48 -8.44
CA ARG A 643 14.83 27.62 -8.34
C ARG A 643 15.32 28.09 -9.69
N ALA A 644 15.72 27.18 -10.59
CA ALA A 644 16.16 27.55 -11.94
C ALA A 644 15.06 28.29 -12.71
N LEU A 645 13.79 27.88 -12.54
CA LEU A 645 12.64 28.61 -13.07
C LEU A 645 12.46 29.97 -12.40
N ALA A 646 12.60 30.06 -11.08
CA ALA A 646 12.51 31.33 -10.38
C ALA A 646 13.65 32.29 -10.76
N ASP A 647 14.86 31.78 -10.93
CA ASP A 647 16.02 32.55 -11.39
C ASP A 647 15.85 33.02 -12.83
N SER A 648 15.16 32.26 -13.69
CA SER A 648 14.89 32.67 -15.08
C SER A 648 13.73 33.67 -15.22
N VAL A 649 12.71 33.57 -14.36
CA VAL A 649 11.51 34.42 -14.42
C VAL A 649 11.66 35.69 -13.58
N ALA A 650 12.16 35.56 -12.35
CA ALA A 650 12.29 36.66 -11.39
C ALA A 650 13.74 37.16 -11.21
N GLY A 651 14.70 36.58 -11.95
CA GLY A 651 16.13 36.85 -11.79
C GLY A 651 16.75 36.14 -10.58
N PRO A 652 18.10 36.08 -10.48
CA PRO A 652 18.79 35.50 -9.33
C PRO A 652 18.35 36.16 -8.02
N LEU A 653 18.21 35.37 -6.95
CA LEU A 653 17.74 35.86 -5.65
C LEU A 653 18.64 36.98 -5.09
N ARG A 654 18.06 38.15 -4.84
CA ARG A 654 18.71 39.29 -4.18
C ARG A 654 18.33 39.30 -2.69
N PRO A 655 19.28 39.10 -1.76
CA PRO A 655 18.99 39.18 -0.33
C PRO A 655 18.63 40.62 0.06
N PRO A 656 17.83 40.82 1.13
CA PRO A 656 17.56 42.15 1.65
C PRO A 656 18.87 42.84 2.04
N SER A 657 19.05 44.09 1.62
CA SER A 657 20.16 44.93 2.05
C SER A 657 20.14 45.01 3.58
N ARG A 658 21.18 44.48 4.24
CA ARG A 658 21.39 44.77 5.66
C ARG A 658 21.60 46.27 5.76
N VAL A 659 20.67 46.97 6.41
CA VAL A 659 20.89 48.33 6.86
C VAL A 659 22.11 48.27 7.78
N ARG A 660 23.23 48.88 7.37
CA ARG A 660 24.29 49.24 8.31
C ARG A 660 23.65 50.22 9.29
N TYR A 661 23.57 49.84 10.56
CA TYR A 661 23.59 50.85 11.60
C TYR A 661 25.04 51.30 11.65
N ASP A 662 25.32 52.47 11.10
CA ASP A 662 26.60 53.14 11.33
C ASP A 662 26.60 53.55 12.82
N GLU A 663 27.51 52.94 13.59
CA GLU A 663 27.91 53.41 14.91
C GLU A 663 28.75 54.67 14.70
N GLU A 664 28.12 55.84 14.68
CA GLU A 664 28.78 57.14 14.85
C GLU A 664 27.82 58.04 15.65
N ASP A 665 28.09 58.14 16.95
CA ASP A 665 28.02 59.37 17.76
C ASP A 665 28.27 59.01 19.24
N ASP A 666 29.56 58.92 19.59
CA ASP A 666 30.08 59.14 20.94
C ASP A 666 31.37 59.98 20.77
N GLU A 667 31.23 61.31 20.75
CA GLU A 667 32.24 62.28 21.17
C GLU A 667 31.62 63.28 22.17
#